data_AF-A0A3G8XI16-F1
#
_entry.id   AF-A0A3G8XI16-F1
#
_cell.length_a   1.000
_cell.length_b   1.000
_cell.length_c   1.000
_cell.angle_alpha   90.00
_cell.angle_beta   90.00
_cell.angle_gamma   90.00
#
_symmetry.space_group_name_H-M   'P 1'
#
loop_
_entity.id
_entity.type
_entity.pdbx_description
1 polymer ?
#
loop_
_entity_poly.entity_id
_entity_poly.type
_entity_poly.pdbx_seq_one_letter_code
_entity_poly.pdbx_strand_id
1 'polypeptide(L)'
;MNKLYKLFLCAPFLSLTVAAQNKTFTLTENIQVQPKANYQLASRFSPNKLKKMVYSTSVDPHWLKLSNRFWYTFESPKGKFWYLVDPNAKTKKLMFDNAKIAAGITLAVRDPFDAEHLPLENLKFAADEKSISFEVKSTIDEVKPDRKDKKAADSLQKKIFSFKYDLATAKLTEVPNFSKPKPKPSWGSVAPDSSAIIFSRNYNLYWMDKENYKKAVKNEEDSTIVEHQLTKDGIKFYSYGSDGDGENNVENEKNNKKRRGAYVLWSPNSRYFVLDRTDSRKVKDLWVINSVTAGRPTLETYKYQMPGEAEAPQDEILLFDFPAKSYKKLNISAFKDQSIGVWGKPSLAKDRDNEFRPSIWLGDDSRFYFSRTSRDLKRIDIGTIDIATSKVTPLIDERFNTYVEVNRPGLINNGKELIHWSERDGWAHFYLFDGNGKLKNQITKGSFHCESIVNIDEKNRILYFTANGREGKEDPYYLHLYSINFDGSNMKLLNAGNFDHAVSMNDNNSFFVDNYSRVNTAPKSTLYDKNGHKVMELEATDLSLLTAAGYKFPEPFTVKADDGVTDLYGVMYKPFDFDPNKKYPIIEYVYPGPQTEAVNKAFSKSMDRTERLAQFGYIVITVGNRGGNPSRSKWYHTYGYGNLRDYGLADKKTAIEQLASKYSYIDDTKVGITGHSGGGFMSTAAMLVYPNFFKAAVSNAGNHDNSIYNRWWSEKHHGVKEVISLKGDTSFKYSIDKNPDLAKNLKGHLLLMHGDVDNNVHPANSIRVANALMKAGKRFDFLIIPGQRHGFGDMTEYAFWKLADHFNKYLIGDFSSPEDVDLLEMDRDIEKTGK
;
A
#
# COMPACT_ATOMS: atom_id res chain seq x y z
N MET A 1 -47.31 25.36 94.50
CA MET A 1 -46.32 24.74 93.60
C MET A 1 -45.14 25.70 93.46
N ASN A 2 -43.93 25.17 93.70
CA ASN A 2 -42.63 25.81 93.92
C ASN A 2 -42.11 26.65 92.73
N LYS A 3 -41.19 27.63 92.80
CA LYS A 3 -40.49 28.38 93.86
C LYS A 3 -39.75 29.57 93.19
N LEU A 4 -39.76 30.71 93.88
CA LEU A 4 -38.72 31.75 94.09
C LEU A 4 -37.83 32.37 92.97
N TYR A 5 -37.82 33.71 93.06
CA TYR A 5 -36.82 34.71 92.61
C TYR A 5 -35.57 34.81 93.53
N LYS A 6 -34.54 35.55 93.04
CA LYS A 6 -33.26 36.06 93.65
C LYS A 6 -32.02 35.15 93.38
N LEU A 7 -30.80 35.61 93.07
CA LEU A 7 -30.04 36.83 93.41
C LEU A 7 -28.77 37.01 92.49
N PHE A 8 -28.39 38.27 92.24
CA PHE A 8 -27.10 38.92 91.89
C PHE A 8 -25.77 38.15 91.66
N LEU A 9 -24.93 38.63 90.71
CA LEU A 9 -23.62 39.28 90.99
C LEU A 9 -22.98 39.98 89.74
N CYS A 10 -22.50 41.21 89.92
CA CYS A 10 -21.55 41.98 89.06
C CYS A 10 -20.14 41.34 89.12
N ALA A 11 -19.13 41.55 88.27
CA ALA A 11 -18.57 42.76 87.63
C ALA A 11 -17.46 42.35 86.58
N PRO A 12 -16.61 43.25 86.00
CA PRO A 12 -16.40 43.39 84.56
C PRO A 12 -15.06 42.81 84.02
N PHE A 13 -14.93 42.62 82.71
CA PHE A 13 -13.63 42.59 82.03
C PHE A 13 -13.64 43.42 80.74
N LEU A 14 -12.63 44.30 80.67
CA LEU A 14 -12.30 45.23 79.59
C LEU A 14 -12.31 44.57 78.21
N SER A 15 -12.99 45.19 77.24
CA SER A 15 -12.75 44.98 75.82
C SER A 15 -11.56 45.82 75.36
N LEU A 16 -10.43 45.17 75.11
CA LEU A 16 -9.34 45.68 74.28
C LEU A 16 -9.78 45.62 72.81
N THR A 17 -9.91 46.76 72.15
CA THR A 17 -10.04 46.85 70.70
C THR A 17 -8.69 46.59 70.04
N VAL A 18 -8.49 45.38 69.52
CA VAL A 18 -7.38 45.08 68.60
C VAL A 18 -7.90 45.32 67.18
N ALA A 19 -7.39 46.36 66.52
CA ALA A 19 -7.59 46.58 65.10
C ALA A 19 -6.82 45.52 64.29
N ALA A 20 -7.50 44.48 63.85
CA ALA A 20 -6.96 43.53 62.88
C ALA A 20 -6.95 44.18 61.49
N GLN A 21 -5.77 44.54 61.00
CA GLN A 21 -5.55 44.83 59.58
C GLN A 21 -5.71 43.53 58.78
N ASN A 22 -6.89 43.30 58.22
CA ASN A 22 -7.07 42.29 57.18
C ASN A 22 -6.38 42.78 55.90
N LYS A 23 -5.18 42.24 55.61
CA LYS A 23 -4.63 42.28 54.26
C LYS A 23 -5.46 41.36 53.38
N THR A 24 -6.38 41.94 52.63
CA THR A 24 -7.10 41.24 51.56
C THR A 24 -6.13 40.98 50.42
N PHE A 25 -5.63 39.75 50.32
CA PHE A 25 -5.01 39.26 49.08
C PHE A 25 -6.13 39.10 48.04
N THR A 26 -6.16 40.01 47.07
CA THR A 26 -6.99 39.82 45.87
C THR A 26 -6.30 38.77 45.01
N LEU A 27 -6.69 37.51 45.16
CA LEU A 27 -6.44 36.48 44.14
C LEU A 27 -7.26 36.90 42.92
N THR A 28 -6.62 37.62 41.99
CA THR A 28 -7.13 37.69 40.63
C THR A 28 -6.92 36.29 40.06
N GLU A 29 -7.95 35.43 40.16
CA GLU A 29 -8.03 34.24 39.33
C GLU A 29 -8.07 34.72 37.88
N ASN A 30 -6.90 34.77 37.25
CA ASN A 30 -6.83 34.72 35.80
C ASN A 30 -7.48 33.39 35.42
N ILE A 31 -8.74 33.42 34.98
CA ILE A 31 -9.41 32.29 34.37
C ILE A 31 -8.63 31.99 33.10
N GLN A 32 -7.62 31.13 33.22
CA GLN A 32 -6.87 30.64 32.10
C GLN A 32 -7.82 29.71 31.34
N VAL A 33 -8.30 30.16 30.19
CA VAL A 33 -9.16 29.37 29.30
C VAL A 33 -8.44 28.05 29.05
N GLN A 34 -9.07 26.94 29.44
CA GLN A 34 -8.49 25.63 29.26
C GLN A 34 -8.26 25.39 27.76
N PRO A 35 -7.03 24.99 27.34
CA PRO A 35 -6.77 24.64 25.97
C PRO A 35 -7.74 23.56 25.50
N LYS A 36 -8.40 23.79 24.37
CA LYS A 36 -9.41 22.88 23.79
C LYS A 36 -9.00 22.46 22.39
N ALA A 37 -9.03 21.17 22.11
CA ALA A 37 -8.78 20.62 20.79
C ALA A 37 -10.01 20.74 19.89
N ASN A 38 -9.82 20.93 18.58
CA ASN A 38 -10.92 21.15 17.64
C ASN A 38 -11.42 19.83 17.00
N TYR A 39 -12.10 19.02 17.82
CA TYR A 39 -12.71 17.74 17.42
C TYR A 39 -13.67 17.87 16.23
N GLN A 40 -14.46 18.94 16.18
CA GLN A 40 -15.46 19.15 15.13
C GLN A 40 -14.82 19.48 13.77
N LEU A 41 -13.72 20.23 13.75
CA LEU A 41 -12.99 20.46 12.50
C LEU A 41 -12.35 19.16 12.00
N ALA A 42 -11.76 18.35 12.89
CA ALA A 42 -11.24 17.03 12.53
C ALA A 42 -12.35 16.07 12.04
N SER A 43 -13.56 16.11 12.62
CA SER A 43 -14.68 15.26 12.22
C SER A 43 -15.18 15.57 10.81
N ARG A 44 -15.08 16.83 10.36
CA ARG A 44 -15.53 17.28 9.03
C ARG A 44 -14.79 16.58 7.89
N PHE A 45 -13.55 16.15 8.13
CA PHE A 45 -12.69 15.51 7.16
C PHE A 45 -12.45 14.02 7.46
N SER A 46 -13.42 13.34 8.10
CA SER A 46 -13.35 11.89 8.26
C SER A 46 -13.43 11.16 6.91
N PRO A 47 -12.89 9.93 6.77
CA PRO A 47 -12.90 9.17 5.52
C PRO A 47 -14.27 9.08 4.85
N ASN A 48 -15.34 8.95 5.64
CA ASN A 48 -16.70 8.84 5.12
C ASN A 48 -17.20 10.15 4.51
N LYS A 49 -16.86 11.30 5.10
CA LYS A 49 -17.20 12.62 4.57
C LYS A 49 -16.33 12.98 3.37
N LEU A 50 -15.02 12.71 3.42
CA LEU A 50 -14.11 12.91 2.28
C LEU A 50 -14.55 12.16 1.02
N LYS A 51 -15.11 10.94 1.17
CA LYS A 51 -15.67 10.16 0.05
C LYS A 51 -16.77 10.88 -0.72
N LYS A 52 -17.46 11.84 -0.09
CA LYS A 52 -18.56 12.64 -0.67
C LYS A 52 -18.10 13.99 -1.22
N MET A 53 -16.84 14.37 -0.97
CA MET A 53 -16.28 15.66 -1.39
C MET A 53 -15.20 15.51 -2.48
N VAL A 54 -14.55 14.35 -2.56
CA VAL A 54 -13.50 14.04 -3.53
C VAL A 54 -13.88 12.79 -4.31
N TYR A 55 -14.07 12.95 -5.62
CA TYR A 55 -14.48 11.88 -6.53
C TYR A 55 -13.27 11.32 -7.30
N SER A 56 -13.25 11.40 -8.64
CA SER A 56 -12.12 10.92 -9.44
C SER A 56 -10.90 11.85 -9.36
N THR A 57 -9.74 11.26 -9.08
CA THR A 57 -8.45 11.96 -9.01
C THR A 57 -7.52 11.69 -10.19
N SER A 58 -7.92 10.80 -11.10
CA SER A 58 -7.10 10.39 -12.25
C SER A 58 -7.96 9.77 -13.35
N VAL A 59 -7.41 9.72 -14.56
CA VAL A 59 -7.93 8.96 -15.69
C VAL A 59 -7.26 7.59 -15.73
N ASP A 60 -8.07 6.55 -15.76
CA ASP A 60 -7.63 5.16 -15.95
C ASP A 60 -7.99 4.70 -17.38
N PRO A 61 -7.07 4.76 -18.36
CA PRO A 61 -7.38 4.51 -19.76
C PRO A 61 -7.48 3.02 -20.09
N HIS A 62 -8.63 2.62 -20.64
CA HIS A 62 -8.86 1.31 -21.24
C HIS A 62 -8.56 1.36 -22.75
N TRP A 63 -7.33 1.05 -23.14
CA TRP A 63 -6.90 1.04 -24.54
C TRP A 63 -7.63 -0.04 -25.35
N LEU A 64 -8.19 0.37 -26.49
CA LEU A 64 -8.93 -0.51 -27.39
C LEU A 64 -7.98 -1.37 -28.25
N LYS A 65 -8.51 -2.44 -28.86
CA LYS A 65 -7.71 -3.49 -29.50
C LYS A 65 -7.41 -3.22 -30.96
N LEU A 66 -8.36 -2.61 -31.67
CA LEU A 66 -8.34 -2.39 -33.11
C LEU A 66 -7.77 -1.02 -33.49
N SER A 67 -7.50 -0.14 -32.50
CA SER A 67 -7.09 1.25 -32.74
C SER A 67 -6.32 1.83 -31.56
N ASN A 68 -5.81 3.06 -31.70
CA ASN A 68 -5.22 3.82 -30.59
C ASN A 68 -6.28 4.50 -29.69
N ARG A 69 -7.57 4.22 -29.91
CA ARG A 69 -8.64 4.78 -29.08
C ARG A 69 -8.61 4.16 -27.69
N PHE A 70 -9.12 4.87 -26.70
CA PHE A 70 -9.32 4.35 -25.36
C PHE A 70 -10.57 4.95 -24.75
N TRP A 71 -11.12 4.29 -23.74
CA TRP A 71 -12.23 4.82 -22.96
C TRP A 71 -11.85 4.91 -21.49
N TYR A 72 -12.57 5.74 -20.74
CA TYR A 72 -12.42 5.83 -19.29
C TYR A 72 -13.70 6.33 -18.64
N THR A 73 -13.77 6.19 -17.31
CA THR A 73 -14.82 6.79 -16.48
C THR A 73 -14.26 7.91 -15.63
N PHE A 74 -15.04 8.97 -15.42
CA PHE A 74 -14.66 10.05 -14.51
C PHE A 74 -15.88 10.54 -13.74
N GLU A 75 -15.73 10.66 -12.43
CA GLU A 75 -16.78 11.04 -11.49
C GLU A 75 -16.47 12.41 -10.85
N SER A 76 -17.51 13.22 -10.70
CA SER A 76 -17.47 14.59 -10.15
C SER A 76 -18.76 14.85 -9.36
N PRO A 77 -18.90 16.00 -8.67
CA PRO A 77 -20.16 16.39 -8.05
C PRO A 77 -21.36 16.47 -9.02
N LYS A 78 -21.09 16.61 -10.33
CA LYS A 78 -22.11 16.64 -11.39
C LYS A 78 -22.56 15.25 -11.85
N GLY A 79 -21.98 14.20 -11.27
CA GLY A 79 -22.24 12.81 -11.64
C GLY A 79 -21.06 12.10 -12.29
N LYS A 80 -21.34 10.90 -12.79
CA LYS A 80 -20.40 9.98 -13.43
C LYS A 80 -20.55 9.99 -14.94
N PHE A 81 -19.42 10.10 -15.64
CA PHE A 81 -19.36 10.21 -17.09
C PHE A 81 -18.45 9.14 -17.69
N TRP A 82 -18.75 8.78 -18.93
CA TRP A 82 -18.05 7.77 -19.71
C TRP A 82 -17.57 8.38 -21.01
N TYR A 83 -16.26 8.41 -21.21
CA TYR A 83 -15.64 9.06 -22.37
C TYR A 83 -14.99 8.05 -23.29
N LEU A 84 -15.15 8.27 -24.59
CA LEU A 84 -14.35 7.65 -25.64
C LEU A 84 -13.40 8.72 -26.21
N VAL A 85 -12.12 8.38 -26.27
CA VAL A 85 -11.05 9.24 -26.80
C VAL A 85 -10.46 8.63 -28.05
N ASP A 86 -10.34 9.46 -29.08
CA ASP A 86 -9.57 9.17 -30.28
C ASP A 86 -8.36 10.11 -30.34
N PRO A 87 -7.15 9.63 -29.99
CA PRO A 87 -5.94 10.43 -30.05
C PRO A 87 -5.61 10.93 -31.45
N ASN A 88 -5.87 10.12 -32.49
CA ASN A 88 -5.53 10.46 -33.87
C ASN A 88 -6.45 11.56 -34.39
N ALA A 89 -7.76 11.45 -34.11
CA ALA A 89 -8.74 12.46 -34.48
C ALA A 89 -8.76 13.67 -33.53
N LYS A 90 -8.00 13.62 -32.43
CA LYS A 90 -8.00 14.61 -31.34
C LYS A 90 -9.40 14.89 -30.78
N THR A 91 -10.20 13.85 -30.58
CA THR A 91 -11.55 14.00 -30.01
C THR A 91 -11.71 13.28 -28.68
N LYS A 92 -12.37 13.94 -27.72
CA LYS A 92 -12.96 13.34 -26.50
C LYS A 92 -14.47 13.52 -26.57
N LYS A 93 -15.24 12.44 -26.47
CA LYS A 93 -16.71 12.49 -26.53
C LYS A 93 -17.33 11.62 -25.45
N LEU A 94 -18.49 12.03 -24.93
CA LEU A 94 -19.32 11.15 -24.12
C LEU A 94 -19.72 9.93 -24.96
N MET A 95 -19.63 8.74 -24.38
CA MET A 95 -20.05 7.50 -25.05
C MET A 95 -21.56 7.47 -25.30
N PHE A 96 -22.33 8.16 -24.46
CA PHE A 96 -23.78 8.26 -24.53
C PHE A 96 -24.28 9.48 -23.75
N ASP A 97 -25.54 9.84 -23.99
CA ASP A 97 -26.28 10.82 -23.20
C ASP A 97 -26.83 10.14 -21.94
N ASN A 98 -26.37 10.56 -20.76
CA ASN A 98 -26.76 9.94 -19.49
C ASN A 98 -28.28 10.02 -19.23
N ALA A 99 -28.95 11.10 -19.61
CA ALA A 99 -30.39 11.25 -19.41
C ALA A 99 -31.17 10.28 -20.30
N LYS A 100 -30.72 10.08 -21.54
CA LYS A 100 -31.29 9.06 -22.44
C LYS A 100 -31.03 7.64 -21.95
N ILE A 101 -29.84 7.36 -21.41
CA ILE A 101 -29.55 6.07 -20.78
C ILE A 101 -30.45 5.85 -19.58
N ALA A 102 -30.52 6.81 -18.63
CA ALA A 102 -31.38 6.75 -17.46
C ALA A 102 -32.85 6.48 -17.84
N ALA A 103 -33.39 7.24 -18.78
CA ALA A 103 -34.76 7.03 -19.27
C ALA A 103 -34.94 5.64 -19.90
N GLY A 104 -33.99 5.21 -20.74
CA GLY A 104 -34.02 3.90 -21.40
C GLY A 104 -33.96 2.73 -20.42
N ILE A 105 -33.09 2.79 -19.41
CA ILE A 105 -33.01 1.76 -18.36
C ILE A 105 -34.23 1.83 -17.45
N THR A 106 -34.77 3.01 -17.11
CA THR A 106 -36.01 3.12 -16.33
C THR A 106 -37.19 2.50 -17.06
N LEU A 107 -37.32 2.71 -18.37
CA LEU A 107 -38.39 2.08 -19.17
C LEU A 107 -38.29 0.55 -19.18
N ALA A 108 -37.07 0.00 -19.25
CA ALA A 108 -36.84 -1.44 -19.30
C ALA A 108 -36.96 -2.10 -17.90
N VAL A 109 -36.29 -1.54 -16.90
CA VAL A 109 -36.19 -2.08 -15.53
C VAL A 109 -37.43 -1.77 -14.69
N ARG A 110 -38.10 -0.65 -14.99
CA ARG A 110 -39.21 -0.05 -14.22
C ARG A 110 -38.82 0.49 -12.83
N ASP A 111 -37.54 0.74 -12.63
CA ASP A 111 -37.03 1.51 -11.49
C ASP A 111 -36.65 2.93 -11.91
N PRO A 112 -36.82 3.93 -11.02
CA PRO A 112 -36.30 5.26 -11.28
C PRO A 112 -34.77 5.26 -11.18
N PHE A 113 -34.10 5.74 -12.23
CA PHE A 113 -32.66 5.95 -12.22
C PHE A 113 -32.33 7.42 -12.42
N ASP A 114 -31.40 7.90 -11.60
CA ASP A 114 -30.84 9.24 -11.75
C ASP A 114 -29.78 9.27 -12.86
N ALA A 115 -29.81 10.32 -13.67
CA ALA A 115 -28.89 10.49 -14.80
C ALA A 115 -27.48 10.92 -14.35
N GLU A 116 -27.36 11.58 -13.20
CA GLU A 116 -26.05 11.97 -12.66
C GLU A 116 -25.33 10.78 -12.03
N HIS A 117 -26.08 9.89 -11.35
CA HIS A 117 -25.54 8.75 -10.61
C HIS A 117 -25.90 7.38 -11.23
N LEU A 118 -25.66 7.23 -12.54
CA LEU A 118 -25.93 5.98 -13.25
C LEU A 118 -25.13 4.78 -12.66
N PRO A 119 -25.80 3.71 -12.18
CA PRO A 119 -25.15 2.58 -11.53
C PRO A 119 -24.69 1.52 -12.55
N LEU A 120 -23.99 1.95 -13.61
CA LEU A 120 -23.53 1.03 -14.65
C LEU A 120 -22.35 0.19 -14.14
N GLU A 121 -22.52 -1.13 -14.13
CA GLU A 121 -21.49 -2.09 -13.75
C GLU A 121 -21.00 -2.87 -14.98
N ASN A 122 -19.76 -3.36 -14.93
CA ASN A 122 -19.18 -4.28 -15.92
C ASN A 122 -19.27 -3.78 -17.37
N LEU A 123 -19.03 -2.49 -17.60
CA LEU A 123 -18.99 -1.93 -18.94
C LEU A 123 -17.86 -2.58 -19.76
N LYS A 124 -18.20 -3.11 -20.94
CA LYS A 124 -17.25 -3.73 -21.87
C LYS A 124 -17.56 -3.34 -23.32
N PHE A 125 -16.52 -3.19 -24.13
CA PHE A 125 -16.67 -3.06 -25.58
C PHE A 125 -16.88 -4.42 -26.24
N ALA A 126 -17.73 -4.45 -27.27
CA ALA A 126 -17.81 -5.56 -28.20
C ALA A 126 -16.50 -5.69 -29.00
N ALA A 127 -16.24 -6.88 -29.56
CA ALA A 127 -15.00 -7.16 -30.30
C ALA A 127 -14.79 -6.28 -31.54
N ASP A 128 -15.88 -5.76 -32.13
CA ASP A 128 -15.84 -4.82 -33.25
C ASP A 128 -15.71 -3.35 -32.83
N GLU A 129 -15.71 -3.09 -31.52
CA GLU A 129 -15.66 -1.76 -30.89
C GLU A 129 -16.80 -0.80 -31.29
N LYS A 130 -17.92 -1.32 -31.80
CA LYS A 130 -19.07 -0.50 -32.25
C LYS A 130 -20.16 -0.36 -31.18
N SER A 131 -20.14 -1.24 -30.21
CA SER A 131 -21.13 -1.26 -29.13
C SER A 131 -20.48 -1.58 -27.80
N ILE A 132 -21.16 -1.17 -26.74
CA ILE A 132 -20.80 -1.49 -25.36
C ILE A 132 -21.90 -2.33 -24.72
N SER A 133 -21.53 -3.14 -23.75
CA SER A 133 -22.46 -3.85 -22.86
C SER A 133 -22.23 -3.43 -21.42
N PHE A 134 -23.29 -3.33 -20.63
CA PHE A 134 -23.20 -3.05 -19.19
C PHE A 134 -24.39 -3.65 -18.43
N GLU A 135 -24.26 -3.70 -17.11
CA GLU A 135 -25.24 -4.27 -16.18
C GLU A 135 -25.81 -3.18 -15.27
N VAL A 136 -27.09 -3.33 -14.89
CA VAL A 136 -27.78 -2.48 -13.91
C VAL A 136 -28.54 -3.38 -12.91
N LYS A 137 -28.39 -3.11 -11.62
CA LYS A 137 -29.14 -3.78 -10.55
C LYS A 137 -30.50 -3.10 -10.35
N SER A 138 -31.56 -3.88 -10.28
CA SER A 138 -32.92 -3.38 -9.99
C SER A 138 -33.27 -3.44 -8.49
N THR A 139 -34.42 -2.88 -8.13
CA THR A 139 -35.04 -3.03 -6.81
C THR A 139 -35.79 -4.35 -6.66
N ILE A 140 -36.13 -4.98 -7.78
CA ILE A 140 -36.85 -6.26 -7.84
C ILE A 140 -35.99 -7.35 -7.22
N ASP A 141 -36.53 -7.99 -6.19
CA ASP A 141 -35.96 -9.20 -5.65
C ASP A 141 -36.34 -10.40 -6.54
N GLU A 142 -35.36 -11.21 -6.87
CA GLU A 142 -35.54 -12.53 -7.47
C GLU A 142 -34.92 -13.59 -6.57
N VAL A 143 -35.47 -14.80 -6.61
CA VAL A 143 -34.89 -15.93 -5.90
C VAL A 143 -33.53 -16.22 -6.51
N LYS A 144 -32.48 -16.31 -5.68
CA LYS A 144 -31.16 -16.70 -6.16
C LYS A 144 -31.25 -18.05 -6.89
N PRO A 145 -30.89 -18.13 -8.19
CA PRO A 145 -31.06 -19.33 -8.99
C PRO A 145 -30.19 -20.51 -8.50
N ASP A 146 -29.12 -20.22 -7.75
CA ASP A 146 -28.17 -21.20 -7.20
C ASP A 146 -28.30 -21.32 -5.66
N ARG A 147 -29.39 -21.92 -5.17
CA ARG A 147 -29.57 -22.23 -3.74
C ARG A 147 -28.63 -23.38 -3.33
N LYS A 148 -27.68 -23.11 -2.41
CA LYS A 148 -26.77 -24.14 -1.86
C LYS A 148 -27.47 -25.17 -0.95
N ASP A 149 -28.53 -24.78 -0.26
CA ASP A 149 -29.31 -25.67 0.62
C ASP A 149 -30.80 -25.54 0.33
N LYS A 150 -31.39 -26.57 -0.30
CA LYS A 150 -32.82 -26.66 -0.64
C LYS A 150 -33.77 -26.70 0.58
N LYS A 151 -33.27 -26.62 1.82
CA LYS A 151 -34.06 -26.51 3.06
C LYS A 151 -34.05 -25.13 3.75
N ALA A 152 -33.11 -24.22 3.45
CA ALA A 152 -33.04 -22.86 4.03
C ALA A 152 -33.98 -21.85 3.33
N ALA A 153 -34.65 -20.93 4.04
CA ALA A 153 -35.56 -19.95 3.41
C ALA A 153 -34.96 -19.26 2.16
N ASP A 154 -35.81 -18.97 1.16
CA ASP A 154 -35.34 -18.43 -0.13
C ASP A 154 -34.54 -17.14 0.08
N SER A 155 -33.25 -17.19 -0.30
CA SER A 155 -32.41 -16.01 -0.29
C SER A 155 -32.66 -15.20 -1.55
N LEU A 156 -33.07 -13.96 -1.37
CA LEU A 156 -33.32 -13.02 -2.47
C LEU A 156 -32.01 -12.40 -2.97
N GLN A 157 -31.95 -12.07 -4.24
CA GLN A 157 -30.97 -11.16 -4.83
C GLN A 157 -31.69 -10.09 -5.65
N LYS A 158 -31.03 -8.96 -5.85
CA LYS A 158 -31.52 -7.98 -6.82
C LYS A 158 -31.38 -8.52 -8.23
N LYS A 159 -32.45 -8.46 -9.01
CA LYS A 159 -32.44 -8.84 -10.42
C LYS A 159 -31.49 -7.91 -11.19
N ILE A 160 -30.66 -8.49 -12.05
CA ILE A 160 -29.69 -7.76 -12.86
C ILE A 160 -30.22 -7.69 -14.29
N PHE A 161 -30.36 -6.48 -14.81
CA PHE A 161 -30.68 -6.24 -16.22
C PHE A 161 -29.39 -5.96 -16.98
N SER A 162 -29.33 -6.45 -18.21
CA SER A 162 -28.16 -6.30 -19.07
C SER A 162 -28.54 -5.59 -20.35
N PHE A 163 -27.68 -4.69 -20.78
CA PHE A 163 -27.95 -3.83 -21.92
C PHE A 163 -26.80 -3.89 -22.91
N LYS A 164 -27.16 -3.76 -24.19
CA LYS A 164 -26.25 -3.44 -25.28
C LYS A 164 -26.58 -2.03 -25.76
N TYR A 165 -25.56 -1.22 -25.96
CA TYR A 165 -25.70 0.13 -26.52
C TYR A 165 -24.85 0.26 -27.78
N ASP A 166 -25.49 0.56 -28.90
CA ASP A 166 -24.82 0.84 -30.18
C ASP A 166 -24.41 2.31 -30.24
N LEU A 167 -23.10 2.57 -30.35
CA LEU A 167 -22.54 3.91 -30.25
C LEU A 167 -22.91 4.81 -31.45
N ALA A 168 -23.14 4.22 -32.63
CA ALA A 168 -23.39 4.99 -33.85
C ALA A 168 -24.87 5.40 -33.97
N THR A 169 -25.77 4.48 -33.65
CA THR A 169 -27.22 4.68 -33.72
C THR A 169 -27.81 5.22 -32.43
N ALA A 170 -27.01 5.31 -31.37
CA ALA A 170 -27.43 5.66 -30.01
C ALA A 170 -28.57 4.75 -29.48
N LYS A 171 -28.61 3.50 -29.94
CA LYS A 171 -29.68 2.55 -29.62
C LYS A 171 -29.32 1.72 -28.40
N LEU A 172 -30.10 1.87 -27.33
CA LEU A 172 -30.10 0.99 -26.16
C LEU A 172 -31.02 -0.21 -26.42
N THR A 173 -30.56 -1.42 -26.11
CA THR A 173 -31.34 -2.65 -26.23
C THR A 173 -31.10 -3.50 -25.00
N GLU A 174 -32.16 -3.80 -24.26
CA GLU A 174 -32.09 -4.84 -23.22
C GLU A 174 -31.72 -6.16 -23.89
N VAL A 175 -30.84 -6.92 -23.25
CA VAL A 175 -30.47 -8.27 -23.66
C VAL A 175 -31.13 -9.24 -22.68
N PRO A 176 -32.33 -9.77 -23.01
CA PRO A 176 -33.02 -10.70 -22.13
C PRO A 176 -32.17 -11.95 -21.93
N ASN A 177 -32.21 -12.51 -20.72
CA ASN A 177 -31.49 -13.74 -20.38
C ASN A 177 -29.97 -13.64 -20.59
N PHE A 178 -29.39 -12.44 -20.50
CA PHE A 178 -27.93 -12.30 -20.51
C PHE A 178 -27.32 -13.12 -19.38
N SER A 179 -26.54 -14.12 -19.75
CA SER A 179 -25.74 -14.86 -18.78
C SER A 179 -24.44 -14.11 -18.59
N LYS A 180 -24.32 -13.44 -17.43
CA LYS A 180 -23.09 -12.78 -17.01
C LYS A 180 -21.91 -13.76 -17.09
N PRO A 181 -20.82 -13.42 -17.82
CA PRO A 181 -19.55 -14.08 -17.60
C PRO A 181 -19.13 -13.79 -16.15
N LYS A 182 -19.22 -14.79 -15.28
CA LYS A 182 -18.76 -14.64 -13.90
C LYS A 182 -17.27 -14.27 -13.93
N PRO A 183 -16.81 -13.38 -13.03
CA PRO A 183 -15.43 -12.95 -13.02
C PRO A 183 -14.51 -14.16 -12.93
N LYS A 184 -13.37 -14.09 -13.62
CA LYS A 184 -12.33 -15.12 -13.57
C LYS A 184 -12.05 -15.46 -12.10
N PRO A 185 -12.27 -16.72 -11.68
CA PRO A 185 -11.90 -17.13 -10.34
C PRO A 185 -10.40 -16.89 -10.10
N SER A 186 -10.07 -16.31 -8.94
CA SER A 186 -8.69 -15.98 -8.57
C SER A 186 -7.78 -17.21 -8.46
N TRP A 187 -8.37 -18.41 -8.34
CA TRP A 187 -7.62 -19.65 -8.16
C TRP A 187 -7.07 -20.26 -9.46
N GLY A 188 -7.58 -19.88 -10.65
CA GLY A 188 -7.26 -20.55 -11.90
C GLY A 188 -6.17 -19.86 -12.73
N SER A 189 -5.09 -20.58 -13.04
CA SER A 189 -4.10 -20.18 -14.04
C SER A 189 -4.40 -20.81 -15.40
N VAL A 190 -4.59 -19.99 -16.42
CA VAL A 190 -5.08 -20.40 -17.74
C VAL A 190 -3.90 -20.53 -18.70
N ALA A 191 -3.82 -21.65 -19.43
CA ALA A 191 -2.85 -21.84 -20.51
C ALA A 191 -3.09 -20.84 -21.66
N PRO A 192 -2.05 -20.39 -22.40
CA PRO A 192 -2.22 -19.45 -23.52
C PRO A 192 -3.26 -19.84 -24.56
N ASP A 193 -3.29 -21.11 -24.96
CA ASP A 193 -4.29 -21.69 -25.86
C ASP A 193 -5.63 -22.06 -25.18
N SER A 194 -5.78 -21.76 -23.88
CA SER A 194 -6.93 -22.13 -23.03
C SER A 194 -7.19 -23.63 -22.92
N SER A 195 -6.25 -24.51 -23.29
CA SER A 195 -6.42 -25.96 -23.23
C SER A 195 -6.54 -26.49 -21.79
N ALA A 196 -5.98 -25.75 -20.83
CA ALA A 196 -5.91 -26.16 -19.44
C ALA A 196 -6.03 -24.99 -18.46
N ILE A 197 -6.64 -25.28 -17.31
CA ILE A 197 -6.68 -24.39 -16.16
C ILE A 197 -6.08 -25.12 -14.97
N ILE A 198 -4.97 -24.58 -14.45
CA ILE A 198 -4.22 -25.13 -13.31
C ILE A 198 -4.67 -24.44 -12.03
N PHE A 199 -4.84 -25.23 -10.98
CA PHE A 199 -5.21 -24.75 -9.65
C PHE A 199 -4.65 -25.70 -8.59
N SER A 200 -4.68 -25.29 -7.33
CA SER A 200 -4.29 -26.14 -6.21
C SER A 200 -5.51 -26.59 -5.40
N ARG A 201 -5.45 -27.80 -4.85
CA ARG A 201 -6.42 -28.35 -3.90
C ARG A 201 -5.71 -29.38 -3.05
N ASN A 202 -5.98 -29.41 -1.75
CA ASN A 202 -5.29 -30.30 -0.82
C ASN A 202 -3.76 -30.24 -1.01
N TYR A 203 -3.22 -29.02 -1.12
CA TYR A 203 -1.81 -28.71 -1.38
C TYR A 203 -1.19 -29.26 -2.67
N ASN A 204 -1.99 -29.88 -3.56
CA ASN A 204 -1.54 -30.50 -4.80
C ASN A 204 -2.08 -29.76 -6.03
N LEU A 205 -1.39 -29.87 -7.17
CA LEU A 205 -1.86 -29.34 -8.44
C LEU A 205 -2.94 -30.24 -9.03
N TYR A 206 -3.95 -29.58 -9.57
CA TYR A 206 -5.00 -30.15 -10.38
C TYR A 206 -5.13 -29.33 -11.66
N TRP A 207 -5.77 -29.93 -12.65
CA TRP A 207 -6.15 -29.25 -13.87
C TRP A 207 -7.55 -29.64 -14.32
N MET A 208 -8.15 -28.76 -15.11
CA MET A 208 -9.38 -29.03 -15.85
C MET A 208 -9.32 -28.36 -17.22
N ASP A 209 -10.12 -28.85 -18.16
CA ASP A 209 -10.28 -28.20 -19.47
C ASP A 209 -11.15 -26.94 -19.38
N LYS A 210 -11.26 -26.23 -20.52
CA LYS A 210 -12.03 -24.99 -20.64
C LYS A 210 -13.53 -25.18 -20.35
N GLU A 211 -14.11 -26.32 -20.71
CA GLU A 211 -15.55 -26.54 -20.53
C GLU A 211 -15.88 -26.77 -19.06
N ASN A 212 -15.08 -27.59 -18.37
CA ASN A 212 -15.16 -27.77 -16.93
C ASN A 212 -14.85 -26.48 -16.17
N TYR A 213 -13.94 -25.66 -16.67
CA TYR A 213 -13.69 -24.34 -16.09
C TYR A 213 -14.88 -23.40 -16.24
N LYS A 214 -15.55 -23.36 -17.40
CA LYS A 214 -16.79 -22.58 -17.56
C LYS A 214 -17.88 -23.04 -16.58
N LYS A 215 -17.99 -24.35 -16.33
CA LYS A 215 -18.88 -24.87 -15.28
C LYS A 215 -18.47 -24.38 -13.90
N ALA A 216 -17.18 -24.45 -13.54
CA ALA A 216 -16.67 -23.97 -12.25
C ALA A 216 -16.89 -22.47 -12.06
N VAL A 217 -16.70 -21.67 -13.11
CA VAL A 217 -17.01 -20.24 -13.15
C VAL A 217 -18.50 -20.03 -12.85
N LYS A 218 -19.39 -20.85 -13.43
CA LYS A 218 -20.84 -20.80 -13.18
C LYS A 218 -21.21 -21.27 -11.77
N ASN A 219 -20.73 -22.41 -11.33
CA ASN A 219 -20.96 -22.98 -10.01
C ASN A 219 -19.75 -23.84 -9.62
N GLU A 220 -18.96 -23.37 -8.66
CA GLU A 220 -17.75 -24.07 -8.24
C GLU A 220 -18.01 -25.47 -7.65
N GLU A 221 -19.21 -25.70 -7.12
CA GLU A 221 -19.65 -26.96 -6.49
C GLU A 221 -20.42 -27.87 -7.48
N ASP A 222 -20.41 -27.56 -8.78
CA ASP A 222 -21.05 -28.41 -9.80
C ASP A 222 -20.39 -29.80 -9.83
N SER A 223 -21.17 -30.83 -9.47
CA SER A 223 -20.70 -32.22 -9.36
C SER A 223 -20.34 -32.84 -10.71
N THR A 224 -20.67 -32.20 -11.83
CA THR A 224 -20.29 -32.62 -13.18
C THR A 224 -18.95 -32.05 -13.64
N ILE A 225 -18.28 -31.24 -12.80
CA ILE A 225 -16.92 -30.76 -13.07
C ILE A 225 -15.96 -31.94 -12.93
N VAL A 226 -15.26 -32.23 -14.02
CA VAL A 226 -14.15 -33.17 -14.05
C VAL A 226 -12.86 -32.40 -13.84
N GLU A 227 -12.11 -32.81 -12.82
CA GLU A 227 -10.78 -32.31 -12.50
C GLU A 227 -9.79 -33.46 -12.38
N HIS A 228 -8.55 -33.21 -12.76
CA HIS A 228 -7.50 -34.22 -12.86
C HIS A 228 -6.30 -33.82 -12.00
N GLN A 229 -5.89 -34.70 -11.11
CA GLN A 229 -4.75 -34.47 -10.24
C GLN A 229 -3.43 -34.60 -11.01
N LEU A 230 -2.50 -33.65 -10.84
CA LEU A 230 -1.15 -33.67 -11.41
C LEU A 230 -0.08 -34.13 -10.41
N THR A 231 -0.22 -33.75 -9.14
CA THR A 231 0.77 -34.04 -8.09
C THR A 231 0.12 -34.74 -6.91
N LYS A 232 0.89 -35.51 -6.14
CA LYS A 232 0.36 -36.33 -5.03
C LYS A 232 1.10 -36.16 -3.70
N ASP A 233 2.23 -35.47 -3.72
CA ASP A 233 3.16 -35.29 -2.58
C ASP A 233 3.03 -33.93 -1.90
N GLY A 234 2.10 -33.08 -2.34
CA GLY A 234 1.82 -31.79 -1.73
C GLY A 234 1.26 -31.95 -0.32
N ILE A 235 1.85 -31.23 0.64
CA ILE A 235 1.44 -31.17 2.05
C ILE A 235 1.53 -29.72 2.55
N LYS A 236 0.94 -29.42 3.70
CA LYS A 236 0.99 -28.07 4.30
C LYS A 236 2.44 -27.61 4.48
N PHE A 237 2.74 -26.37 4.09
CA PHE A 237 4.08 -25.77 4.11
C PHE A 237 5.10 -26.41 3.15
N TYR A 238 4.62 -27.28 2.25
CA TYR A 238 5.32 -27.76 1.07
C TYR A 238 4.25 -27.98 -0.02
N SER A 239 3.46 -26.95 -0.26
CA SER A 239 2.32 -26.96 -1.17
C SER A 239 2.74 -26.58 -2.59
N TYR A 240 1.99 -27.01 -3.60
CA TYR A 240 2.14 -26.52 -4.97
C TYR A 240 1.27 -25.27 -5.27
N GLY A 241 0.71 -24.66 -4.25
CA GLY A 241 -0.09 -23.44 -4.38
C GLY A 241 -0.32 -22.83 -3.00
N SER A 242 -1.40 -22.07 -2.82
CA SER A 242 -1.67 -21.41 -1.53
C SER A 242 -1.77 -22.37 -0.34
N ASP A 243 -1.01 -22.08 0.71
CA ASP A 243 -1.11 -22.73 2.02
C ASP A 243 -2.27 -22.19 2.88
N GLY A 244 -3.02 -21.19 2.39
CA GLY A 244 -4.16 -20.57 3.08
C GLY A 244 -3.73 -19.47 4.07
N ASP A 245 -2.86 -18.57 3.61
CA ASP A 245 -2.36 -17.45 4.40
C ASP A 245 -3.50 -16.57 4.94
N GLY A 246 -3.44 -16.26 6.23
CA GLY A 246 -4.47 -15.46 6.92
C GLY A 246 -5.74 -16.24 7.30
N GLU A 247 -5.76 -17.56 7.16
CA GLU A 247 -6.82 -18.43 7.71
C GLU A 247 -6.39 -19.01 9.06
N ASN A 248 -7.31 -19.12 10.02
CA ASN A 248 -7.02 -19.88 11.25
C ASN A 248 -6.93 -21.39 10.97
N ASN A 249 -6.47 -22.18 11.94
CA ASN A 249 -6.22 -23.61 11.74
C ASN A 249 -7.47 -24.38 11.27
N VAL A 250 -8.65 -24.05 11.81
CA VAL A 250 -9.92 -24.70 11.46
C VAL A 250 -10.41 -24.30 10.06
N GLU A 251 -10.34 -23.00 9.76
CA GLU A 251 -10.67 -22.47 8.44
C GLU A 251 -9.79 -23.07 7.36
N ASN A 252 -8.49 -23.19 7.65
CA ASN A 252 -7.53 -23.76 6.73
C ASN A 252 -7.82 -25.23 6.40
N GLU A 253 -8.09 -26.06 7.41
CA GLU A 253 -8.49 -27.45 7.22
C GLU A 253 -9.76 -27.58 6.37
N LYS A 254 -10.72 -26.68 6.58
CA LYS A 254 -11.97 -26.64 5.82
C LYS A 254 -11.76 -26.17 4.37
N ASN A 255 -11.03 -25.08 4.18
CA ASN A 255 -10.89 -24.40 2.90
C ASN A 255 -9.85 -25.04 1.98
N ASN A 256 -8.87 -25.78 2.50
CA ASN A 256 -7.87 -26.47 1.68
C ASN A 256 -8.49 -27.55 0.76
N LYS A 257 -9.69 -28.03 1.09
CA LYS A 257 -10.47 -28.95 0.23
C LYS A 257 -11.07 -28.26 -1.00
N LYS A 258 -11.12 -26.92 -1.00
CA LYS A 258 -11.61 -26.09 -2.12
C LYS A 258 -10.49 -25.80 -3.12
N ARG A 259 -10.85 -25.24 -4.28
CA ARG A 259 -9.87 -24.77 -5.26
C ARG A 259 -9.18 -23.52 -4.72
N ARG A 260 -7.85 -23.51 -4.81
CA ARG A 260 -6.95 -22.44 -4.39
C ARG A 260 -6.03 -22.05 -5.55
N GLY A 261 -5.44 -20.86 -5.45
CA GLY A 261 -4.47 -20.37 -6.43
C GLY A 261 -3.29 -21.31 -6.60
N ALA A 262 -2.93 -21.57 -7.85
CA ALA A 262 -1.62 -22.09 -8.24
C ALA A 262 -0.91 -21.03 -9.08
N TYR A 263 0.25 -20.58 -8.62
CA TYR A 263 1.01 -19.50 -9.22
C TYR A 263 2.00 -20.06 -10.25
N VAL A 264 1.49 -20.38 -11.44
CA VAL A 264 2.30 -20.92 -12.56
C VAL A 264 2.50 -19.89 -13.66
N LEU A 265 3.63 -19.99 -14.35
CA LEU A 265 3.92 -19.26 -15.59
C LEU A 265 4.02 -20.25 -16.76
N TRP A 266 3.25 -20.04 -17.81
CA TRP A 266 3.19 -20.92 -18.98
C TRP A 266 4.26 -20.58 -20.02
N SER A 267 4.67 -21.59 -20.79
CA SER A 267 5.34 -21.40 -22.07
C SER A 267 4.40 -20.73 -23.07
N PRO A 268 4.92 -19.93 -24.01
CA PRO A 268 4.10 -19.33 -25.07
C PRO A 268 3.23 -20.33 -25.83
N ASN A 269 3.75 -21.54 -26.09
CA ASN A 269 3.04 -22.62 -26.79
C ASN A 269 2.16 -23.53 -25.91
N SER A 270 1.88 -23.17 -24.65
CA SER A 270 1.08 -23.97 -23.69
C SER A 270 1.61 -25.37 -23.32
N ARG A 271 2.75 -25.80 -23.84
CA ARG A 271 3.27 -27.15 -23.57
C ARG A 271 3.83 -27.30 -22.15
N TYR A 272 4.49 -26.27 -21.66
CA TYR A 272 5.17 -26.30 -20.37
C TYR A 272 4.61 -25.23 -19.46
N PHE A 273 4.75 -25.44 -18.16
CA PHE A 273 4.66 -24.35 -17.19
C PHE A 273 5.72 -24.52 -16.11
N VAL A 274 6.12 -23.41 -15.51
CA VAL A 274 7.04 -23.34 -14.40
C VAL A 274 6.31 -22.92 -13.13
N LEU A 275 6.72 -23.49 -12.01
CA LEU A 275 6.26 -23.16 -10.68
C LEU A 275 7.47 -22.98 -9.76
N ASP A 276 7.45 -21.89 -8.99
CA ASP A 276 8.34 -21.70 -7.84
C ASP A 276 7.67 -22.31 -6.61
N ARG A 277 8.31 -23.31 -6.00
CA ARG A 277 7.82 -24.06 -4.84
C ARG A 277 8.76 -23.83 -3.67
N THR A 278 8.21 -23.50 -2.52
CA THR A 278 8.99 -23.33 -1.29
C THR A 278 8.71 -24.47 -0.32
N ASP A 279 9.76 -25.14 0.17
CA ASP A 279 9.70 -26.05 1.31
C ASP A 279 9.97 -25.30 2.61
N SER A 280 8.89 -25.04 3.36
CA SER A 280 8.91 -24.34 4.64
C SER A 280 8.72 -25.29 5.83
N ARG A 281 8.72 -26.61 5.64
CA ARG A 281 8.41 -27.57 6.73
C ARG A 281 9.39 -27.50 7.89
N LYS A 282 10.65 -27.16 7.60
CA LYS A 282 11.72 -26.98 8.61
C LYS A 282 11.69 -25.61 9.27
N VAL A 283 11.08 -24.60 8.64
CA VAL A 283 10.90 -23.28 9.24
C VAL A 283 10.08 -23.44 10.52
N LYS A 284 10.38 -22.65 11.55
CA LYS A 284 9.66 -22.74 12.81
C LYS A 284 8.26 -22.13 12.70
N ASP A 285 7.38 -22.63 13.56
CA ASP A 285 6.03 -22.12 13.67
C ASP A 285 6.01 -20.84 14.51
N LEU A 286 5.16 -19.91 14.10
CA LEU A 286 4.68 -18.79 14.90
C LEU A 286 3.15 -18.84 14.90
N TRP A 287 2.52 -18.17 15.87
CA TRP A 287 1.08 -18.24 16.01
C TRP A 287 0.48 -16.98 16.61
N VAL A 288 -0.77 -16.71 16.25
CA VAL A 288 -1.61 -15.70 16.89
C VAL A 288 -2.91 -16.33 17.38
N ILE A 289 -3.53 -15.72 18.37
CA ILE A 289 -4.78 -16.18 18.98
C ILE A 289 -5.84 -15.12 18.76
N ASN A 290 -6.89 -15.44 18.01
CA ASN A 290 -8.04 -14.58 17.90
C ASN A 290 -8.99 -14.83 19.07
N SER A 291 -9.06 -13.88 19.99
CA SER A 291 -9.85 -14.01 21.23
C SER A 291 -11.31 -13.59 21.08
N VAL A 292 -11.72 -13.02 19.94
CA VAL A 292 -13.07 -12.47 19.72
C VAL A 292 -13.87 -13.23 18.65
N THR A 293 -13.43 -14.41 18.25
CA THR A 293 -14.23 -15.29 17.38
C THR A 293 -15.49 -15.79 18.07
N ALA A 294 -16.54 -16.06 17.29
CA ALA A 294 -17.74 -16.73 17.81
C ALA A 294 -17.37 -18.12 18.37
N GLY A 295 -17.64 -18.35 19.66
CA GLY A 295 -17.28 -19.59 20.34
C GLY A 295 -15.94 -19.49 21.10
N ARG A 296 -15.11 -20.54 21.01
CA ARG A 296 -13.77 -20.55 21.65
C ARG A 296 -12.78 -19.70 20.85
N PRO A 297 -11.75 -19.11 21.49
CA PRO A 297 -10.64 -18.49 20.77
C PRO A 297 -10.04 -19.44 19.74
N THR A 298 -9.64 -18.90 18.58
CA THR A 298 -9.07 -19.69 17.48
C THR A 298 -7.58 -19.43 17.34
N LEU A 299 -6.83 -20.49 17.02
CA LEU A 299 -5.40 -20.45 16.79
C LEU A 299 -5.11 -20.37 15.30
N GLU A 300 -4.27 -19.43 14.90
CA GLU A 300 -3.66 -19.38 13.57
C GLU A 300 -2.17 -19.72 13.71
N THR A 301 -1.75 -20.82 13.09
CA THR A 301 -0.34 -21.26 13.06
C THR A 301 0.22 -21.09 11.65
N TYR A 302 1.36 -20.40 11.55
CA TYR A 302 2.03 -20.10 10.28
C TYR A 302 3.54 -20.26 10.38
N LYS A 303 4.22 -20.44 9.24
CA LYS A 303 5.68 -20.50 9.17
C LYS A 303 6.24 -19.10 9.12
N TYR A 304 7.22 -18.81 9.97
CA TYR A 304 7.81 -17.48 10.03
C TYR A 304 9.30 -17.59 10.35
N GLN A 305 10.13 -17.34 9.33
CA GLN A 305 11.57 -17.36 9.51
C GLN A 305 12.04 -16.03 10.11
N MET A 306 12.63 -16.10 11.31
CA MET A 306 13.25 -14.95 11.94
C MET A 306 14.71 -14.77 11.47
N PRO A 307 15.27 -13.55 11.53
CA PRO A 307 16.66 -13.29 11.20
C PRO A 307 17.65 -14.15 11.98
N GLY A 308 18.68 -14.63 11.29
CA GLY A 308 19.74 -15.46 11.87
C GLY A 308 19.35 -16.92 12.13
N GLU A 309 18.09 -17.33 11.92
CA GLU A 309 17.71 -18.73 12.07
C GLU A 309 18.32 -19.62 10.99
N ALA A 310 18.74 -20.83 11.36
CA ALA A 310 19.37 -21.79 10.46
C ALA A 310 18.35 -22.47 9.54
N GLU A 311 17.13 -22.68 10.02
CA GLU A 311 16.06 -23.35 9.28
C GLU A 311 15.39 -22.41 8.27
N ALA A 312 16.05 -22.21 7.14
CA ALA A 312 15.51 -21.42 6.04
C ALA A 312 14.53 -22.20 5.15
N PRO A 313 13.51 -21.53 4.58
CA PRO A 313 12.74 -22.08 3.49
C PRO A 313 13.67 -22.42 2.33
N GLN A 314 13.36 -23.49 1.60
CA GLN A 314 14.14 -23.93 0.45
C GLN A 314 13.31 -23.77 -0.82
N ASP A 315 13.74 -22.86 -1.69
CA ASP A 315 13.06 -22.59 -2.96
C ASP A 315 13.49 -23.60 -4.05
N GLU A 316 12.52 -23.98 -4.88
CA GLU A 316 12.69 -24.95 -5.95
C GLU A 316 11.96 -24.47 -7.21
N ILE A 317 12.62 -24.57 -8.36
CA ILE A 317 11.94 -24.38 -9.65
C ILE A 317 11.53 -25.74 -10.20
N LEU A 318 10.23 -25.92 -10.42
CA LEU A 318 9.65 -27.10 -11.04
C LEU A 318 9.20 -26.78 -12.47
N LEU A 319 9.71 -27.57 -13.43
CA LEU A 319 9.29 -27.50 -14.84
C LEU A 319 8.35 -28.66 -15.14
N PHE A 320 7.11 -28.33 -15.49
CA PHE A 320 6.06 -29.29 -15.85
C PHE A 320 5.94 -29.40 -17.37
N ASP A 321 5.97 -30.64 -17.90
CA ASP A 321 5.51 -30.97 -19.26
C ASP A 321 4.02 -31.33 -19.17
N PHE A 322 3.16 -30.41 -19.59
CA PHE A 322 1.72 -30.57 -19.41
C PHE A 322 1.14 -31.71 -20.25
N PRO A 323 1.50 -31.91 -21.53
CA PRO A 323 1.07 -33.09 -22.29
C PRO A 323 1.50 -34.41 -21.63
N ALA A 324 2.75 -34.50 -21.16
CA ALA A 324 3.27 -35.71 -20.53
C ALA A 324 2.77 -35.93 -19.09
N LYS A 325 2.10 -34.94 -18.48
CA LYS A 325 1.65 -34.95 -17.09
C LYS A 325 2.78 -35.28 -16.11
N SER A 326 3.97 -34.78 -16.41
CA SER A 326 5.18 -35.02 -15.61
C SER A 326 5.90 -33.72 -15.31
N TYR A 327 6.78 -33.74 -14.33
CA TYR A 327 7.60 -32.58 -13.98
C TYR A 327 8.98 -33.02 -13.51
N LYS A 328 9.93 -32.07 -13.55
CA LYS A 328 11.27 -32.23 -12.99
C LYS A 328 11.64 -31.01 -12.17
N LYS A 329 12.37 -31.23 -11.07
CA LYS A 329 13.03 -30.17 -10.30
C LYS A 329 14.30 -29.74 -11.03
N LEU A 330 14.49 -28.44 -11.21
CA LEU A 330 15.66 -27.87 -11.86
C LEU A 330 16.78 -27.61 -10.84
N ASN A 331 18.04 -27.82 -11.23
CA ASN A 331 19.19 -27.57 -10.37
C ASN A 331 19.62 -26.10 -10.45
N ILE A 332 19.10 -25.27 -9.54
CA ILE A 332 19.31 -23.81 -9.50
C ILE A 332 20.32 -23.34 -8.44
N SER A 333 20.89 -24.28 -7.69
CA SER A 333 21.72 -24.01 -6.52
C SER A 333 23.00 -23.24 -6.87
N ALA A 334 23.27 -22.17 -6.12
CA ALA A 334 24.55 -21.47 -6.10
C ALA A 334 24.88 -20.84 -4.75
N PHE A 335 23.87 -20.41 -3.98
CA PHE A 335 24.07 -19.85 -2.65
C PHE A 335 23.29 -20.65 -1.60
N LYS A 336 23.85 -20.75 -0.40
CA LYS A 336 23.16 -21.35 0.74
C LYS A 336 21.93 -20.51 1.09
N ASP A 337 20.77 -21.17 1.21
CA ASP A 337 19.49 -20.56 1.57
C ASP A 337 19.10 -19.38 0.65
N GLN A 338 19.41 -19.53 -0.63
CA GLN A 338 19.08 -18.57 -1.68
C GLN A 338 17.58 -18.41 -1.86
N SER A 339 17.18 -17.24 -2.33
CA SER A 339 15.83 -17.00 -2.84
C SER A 339 15.80 -17.00 -4.36
N ILE A 340 14.68 -17.43 -4.93
CA ILE A 340 14.46 -17.48 -6.38
C ILE A 340 13.42 -16.44 -6.81
N GLY A 341 13.55 -15.95 -8.05
CA GLY A 341 12.51 -15.20 -8.73
C GLY A 341 12.38 -15.64 -10.18
N VAL A 342 11.17 -15.97 -10.62
CA VAL A 342 10.86 -16.21 -12.04
C VAL A 342 9.96 -15.07 -12.52
N TRP A 343 10.28 -14.49 -13.68
CA TRP A 343 9.54 -13.35 -14.18
C TRP A 343 8.49 -13.73 -15.22
N GLY A 344 7.34 -13.05 -15.18
CA GLY A 344 6.36 -13.08 -16.24
C GLY A 344 6.67 -12.08 -17.36
N LYS A 345 6.20 -12.36 -18.58
CA LYS A 345 6.17 -11.39 -19.68
C LYS A 345 5.20 -10.25 -19.32
N PRO A 346 5.52 -8.98 -19.67
CA PRO A 346 4.58 -7.86 -19.50
C PRO A 346 3.23 -8.14 -20.14
N SER A 347 2.17 -7.78 -19.44
CA SER A 347 0.82 -7.76 -20.02
C SER A 347 0.70 -6.61 -21.02
N LEU A 348 -0.04 -6.82 -22.09
CA LEU A 348 -0.38 -5.75 -23.05
C LEU A 348 -1.53 -4.89 -22.50
N ALA A 349 -1.45 -3.59 -22.72
CA ALA A 349 -2.46 -2.62 -22.32
C ALA A 349 -3.82 -2.89 -22.98
N LYS A 350 -3.84 -3.30 -24.26
CA LYS A 350 -5.09 -3.66 -24.97
C LYS A 350 -5.77 -4.93 -24.46
N ASP A 351 -5.01 -5.77 -23.75
CA ASP A 351 -5.51 -7.01 -23.17
C ASP A 351 -6.05 -6.80 -21.76
N ARG A 352 -6.02 -5.56 -21.23
CA ARG A 352 -6.47 -5.15 -19.89
C ARG A 352 -7.84 -5.69 -19.50
N ASP A 353 -8.76 -5.70 -20.45
CA ASP A 353 -10.14 -6.07 -20.19
C ASP A 353 -10.47 -7.51 -20.65
N ASN A 354 -9.45 -8.29 -21.06
CA ASN A 354 -9.64 -9.69 -21.42
C ASN A 354 -10.07 -10.52 -20.21
N GLU A 355 -11.10 -11.35 -20.39
CA GLU A 355 -11.60 -12.27 -19.36
C GLU A 355 -10.58 -13.33 -18.98
N PHE A 356 -9.83 -13.83 -19.97
CA PHE A 356 -8.78 -14.83 -19.79
C PHE A 356 -7.43 -14.21 -20.16
N ARG A 357 -6.55 -14.16 -19.17
CA ARG A 357 -5.19 -13.65 -19.28
C ARG A 357 -4.23 -14.74 -18.81
N PRO A 358 -3.51 -15.38 -19.73
CA PRO A 358 -2.47 -16.33 -19.35
C PRO A 358 -1.29 -15.58 -18.75
N SER A 359 -0.74 -16.12 -17.66
CA SER A 359 0.55 -15.66 -17.14
C SER A 359 1.63 -16.43 -17.90
N ILE A 360 2.39 -15.73 -18.74
CA ILE A 360 3.43 -16.33 -19.59
C ILE A 360 4.78 -16.00 -18.97
N TRP A 361 5.72 -16.94 -18.96
CA TRP A 361 7.08 -16.65 -18.47
C TRP A 361 7.80 -15.64 -19.37
N LEU A 362 8.78 -14.95 -18.80
CA LEU A 362 9.72 -14.14 -19.56
C LEU A 362 10.70 -15.07 -20.28
N GLY A 363 10.57 -15.18 -21.60
CA GLY A 363 11.35 -16.10 -22.43
C GLY A 363 10.61 -16.50 -23.70
N ASP A 364 10.97 -17.66 -24.23
CA ASP A 364 10.38 -18.30 -25.41
C ASP A 364 10.08 -19.78 -25.13
N ASP A 365 9.79 -20.58 -26.15
CA ASP A 365 9.50 -22.01 -25.99
C ASP A 365 10.73 -22.88 -25.66
N SER A 366 11.95 -22.34 -25.79
CA SER A 366 13.22 -23.03 -25.56
C SER A 366 13.86 -22.70 -24.21
N ARG A 367 13.57 -21.52 -23.65
CA ARG A 367 14.16 -21.04 -22.39
C ARG A 367 13.29 -20.01 -21.66
N PHE A 368 13.51 -19.89 -20.34
CA PHE A 368 12.95 -18.80 -19.52
C PHE A 368 14.02 -18.15 -18.63
N TYR A 369 13.75 -16.93 -18.18
CA TYR A 369 14.64 -16.11 -17.35
C TYR A 369 14.25 -16.16 -15.87
N PHE A 370 15.27 -16.13 -15.00
CA PHE A 370 15.10 -16.15 -13.55
C PHE A 370 16.23 -15.38 -12.85
N SER A 371 16.02 -15.05 -11.57
CA SER A 371 17.05 -14.59 -10.64
C SER A 371 17.24 -15.59 -9.51
N ARG A 372 18.46 -15.63 -8.96
CA ARG A 372 18.77 -16.21 -7.66
C ARG A 372 19.53 -15.21 -6.81
N THR A 373 19.14 -15.06 -5.56
CA THR A 373 19.66 -14.06 -4.63
C THR A 373 20.26 -14.78 -3.42
N SER A 374 21.50 -14.43 -3.04
CA SER A 374 22.09 -14.94 -1.80
C SER A 374 21.30 -14.49 -0.58
N ARG A 375 21.35 -15.27 0.52
CA ARG A 375 20.60 -14.95 1.74
C ARG A 375 20.92 -13.57 2.31
N ASP A 376 22.17 -13.13 2.21
CA ASP A 376 22.61 -11.80 2.65
C ASP A 376 22.24 -10.66 1.68
N LEU A 377 21.59 -10.98 0.56
CA LEU A 377 21.17 -10.07 -0.51
C LEU A 377 22.29 -9.25 -1.15
N LYS A 378 23.56 -9.65 -0.93
CA LYS A 378 24.74 -8.97 -1.50
C LYS A 378 25.11 -9.44 -2.90
N ARG A 379 24.56 -10.60 -3.30
CA ARG A 379 24.85 -11.26 -4.58
C ARG A 379 23.53 -11.66 -5.24
N ILE A 380 23.34 -11.23 -6.47
CA ILE A 380 22.25 -11.68 -7.34
C ILE A 380 22.85 -12.17 -8.65
N ASP A 381 22.38 -13.33 -9.12
CA ASP A 381 22.62 -13.78 -10.48
C ASP A 381 21.30 -13.77 -11.25
N ILE A 382 21.33 -13.19 -12.44
CA ILE A 382 20.27 -13.24 -13.44
C ILE A 382 20.70 -14.23 -14.49
N GLY A 383 19.84 -15.19 -14.83
CA GLY A 383 20.19 -16.25 -15.76
C GLY A 383 19.01 -16.77 -16.56
N THR A 384 19.30 -17.75 -17.40
CA THR A 384 18.32 -18.51 -18.17
C THR A 384 18.37 -19.98 -17.82
N ILE A 385 17.24 -20.66 -18.01
CA ILE A 385 17.17 -22.11 -17.98
C ILE A 385 16.67 -22.62 -19.33
N ASP A 386 17.45 -23.52 -19.94
CA ASP A 386 17.07 -24.22 -21.17
C ASP A 386 16.09 -25.36 -20.86
N ILE A 387 14.96 -25.41 -21.57
CA ILE A 387 13.85 -26.34 -21.31
C ILE A 387 14.24 -27.79 -21.62
N ALA A 388 14.94 -28.00 -22.74
CA ALA A 388 15.28 -29.33 -23.23
C ALA A 388 16.36 -29.99 -22.36
N THR A 389 17.41 -29.25 -22.03
CA THR A 389 18.60 -29.75 -21.33
C THR A 389 18.58 -29.51 -19.82
N SER A 390 17.65 -28.69 -19.31
CA SER A 390 17.66 -28.17 -17.93
C SER A 390 18.90 -27.33 -17.58
N LYS A 391 19.69 -26.90 -18.57
CA LYS A 391 20.94 -26.20 -18.32
C LYS A 391 20.65 -24.80 -17.77
N VAL A 392 21.17 -24.53 -16.57
CA VAL A 392 21.18 -23.19 -15.96
C VAL A 392 22.39 -22.43 -16.44
N THR A 393 22.18 -21.22 -16.98
CA THR A 393 23.25 -20.34 -17.47
C THR A 393 23.11 -18.96 -16.81
N PRO A 394 24.00 -18.60 -15.87
CA PRO A 394 24.10 -17.23 -15.37
C PRO A 394 24.53 -16.29 -16.51
N LEU A 395 23.91 -15.11 -16.59
CA LEU A 395 24.18 -14.12 -17.63
C LEU A 395 24.72 -12.81 -17.03
N ILE A 396 24.07 -12.28 -16.00
CA ILE A 396 24.42 -11.01 -15.37
C ILE A 396 24.55 -11.24 -13.87
N ASP A 397 25.61 -10.72 -13.27
CA ASP A 397 25.77 -10.72 -11.83
C ASP A 397 25.76 -9.29 -11.26
N GLU A 398 25.23 -9.17 -10.05
CA GLU A 398 25.21 -7.94 -9.25
C GLU A 398 25.83 -8.21 -7.89
N ARG A 399 26.71 -7.31 -7.44
CA ARG A 399 27.54 -7.47 -6.24
C ARG A 399 27.66 -6.16 -5.49
N PHE A 400 27.32 -6.15 -4.20
CA PHE A 400 27.52 -5.00 -3.31
C PHE A 400 27.99 -5.44 -1.91
N ASN A 401 28.58 -4.50 -1.16
CA ASN A 401 28.87 -4.70 0.26
C ASN A 401 27.63 -4.53 1.16
N THR A 402 26.56 -3.96 0.60
CA THR A 402 25.21 -3.84 1.13
C THR A 402 24.25 -4.71 0.30
N TYR A 403 22.96 -4.70 0.62
CA TYR A 403 21.96 -5.38 -0.21
C TYR A 403 21.87 -4.82 -1.64
N VAL A 404 21.43 -5.66 -2.57
CA VAL A 404 21.24 -5.41 -4.00
C VAL A 404 19.74 -5.45 -4.31
N GLU A 405 19.26 -4.55 -5.15
CA GLU A 405 17.94 -4.61 -5.76
C GLU A 405 18.00 -5.19 -7.18
N VAL A 406 16.91 -5.80 -7.63
CA VAL A 406 16.82 -6.34 -8.99
C VAL A 406 15.44 -6.11 -9.57
N ASN A 407 15.41 -5.73 -10.85
CA ASN A 407 14.19 -5.61 -11.63
C ASN A 407 14.17 -6.65 -12.76
N ARG A 408 12.97 -6.91 -13.27
CA ARG A 408 12.78 -7.78 -14.43
C ARG A 408 13.53 -7.21 -15.65
N PRO A 409 14.37 -8.00 -16.35
CA PRO A 409 15.06 -7.52 -17.55
C PRO A 409 14.09 -7.31 -18.73
N GLY A 410 14.40 -6.33 -19.58
CA GLY A 410 13.79 -6.18 -20.90
C GLY A 410 14.46 -7.11 -21.89
N LEU A 411 13.69 -7.89 -22.66
CA LEU A 411 14.22 -8.76 -23.71
C LEU A 411 14.12 -8.08 -25.07
N ILE A 412 15.17 -8.16 -25.88
CA ILE A 412 15.19 -7.69 -27.26
C ILE A 412 15.41 -8.87 -28.20
N ASN A 413 14.61 -8.98 -29.26
CA ASN A 413 14.68 -10.03 -30.28
C ASN A 413 14.74 -11.43 -29.66
N ASN A 414 13.83 -11.74 -28.73
CA ASN A 414 13.78 -12.99 -27.96
C ASN A 414 15.08 -13.28 -27.17
N GLY A 415 15.65 -12.24 -26.58
CA GLY A 415 16.82 -12.35 -25.70
C GLY A 415 18.16 -12.46 -26.43
N LYS A 416 18.26 -11.88 -27.64
CA LYS A 416 19.56 -11.62 -28.28
C LYS A 416 20.30 -10.45 -27.63
N GLU A 417 19.56 -9.53 -27.03
CA GLU A 417 20.07 -8.49 -26.13
C GLU A 417 19.13 -8.36 -24.93
N LEU A 418 19.65 -7.85 -23.83
CA LEU A 418 18.94 -7.61 -22.58
C LEU A 418 19.10 -6.15 -22.15
N ILE A 419 18.02 -5.52 -21.71
CA ILE A 419 18.07 -4.25 -20.98
C ILE A 419 17.94 -4.59 -19.49
N HIS A 420 19.00 -4.36 -18.74
CA HIS A 420 19.11 -4.67 -17.33
C HIS A 420 19.14 -3.39 -16.48
N TRP A 421 18.42 -3.39 -15.38
CA TRP A 421 18.39 -2.30 -14.41
C TRP A 421 19.41 -2.60 -13.29
N SER A 422 20.27 -1.65 -12.97
CA SER A 422 21.33 -1.86 -11.98
C SER A 422 21.70 -0.57 -11.27
N GLU A 423 22.05 -0.69 -9.99
CA GLU A 423 22.59 0.39 -9.16
C GLU A 423 24.14 0.43 -9.17
N ARG A 424 24.80 -0.37 -10.03
CA ARG A 424 26.26 -0.68 -9.96
C ARG A 424 27.21 0.51 -9.98
N ASP A 425 26.81 1.66 -10.54
CA ASP A 425 27.61 2.88 -10.56
C ASP A 425 27.29 3.85 -9.41
N GLY A 426 26.44 3.41 -8.47
CA GLY A 426 25.92 4.22 -7.37
C GLY A 426 24.55 4.85 -7.65
N TRP A 427 24.01 4.70 -8.85
CA TRP A 427 22.67 5.15 -9.24
C TRP A 427 21.93 4.07 -10.03
N ALA A 428 20.61 4.00 -9.86
CA ALA A 428 19.77 3.13 -10.65
C ALA A 428 19.76 3.56 -12.12
N HIS A 429 20.30 2.72 -13.01
CA HIS A 429 20.41 2.97 -14.45
C HIS A 429 20.13 1.71 -15.27
N PHE A 430 19.87 1.91 -16.56
CA PHE A 430 19.70 0.85 -17.54
C PHE A 430 20.99 0.57 -18.30
N TYR A 431 21.28 -0.71 -18.51
CA TYR A 431 22.48 -1.23 -19.14
C TYR A 431 22.07 -2.23 -20.24
N LEU A 432 22.72 -2.14 -21.40
CA LEU A 432 22.49 -3.06 -22.51
C LEU A 432 23.52 -4.20 -22.47
N PHE A 433 23.04 -5.44 -22.42
CA PHE A 433 23.83 -6.65 -22.51
C PHE A 433 23.51 -7.42 -23.79
N ASP A 434 24.44 -8.22 -24.30
CA ASP A 434 24.12 -9.24 -25.29
C ASP A 434 23.44 -10.47 -24.65
N GLY A 435 22.94 -11.39 -25.48
CA GLY A 435 22.26 -12.61 -25.04
C GLY A 435 23.14 -13.61 -24.28
N ASN A 436 24.46 -13.40 -24.26
CA ASN A 436 25.42 -14.20 -23.49
C ASN A 436 25.81 -13.51 -22.17
N GLY A 437 25.25 -12.35 -21.85
CA GLY A 437 25.54 -11.63 -20.62
C GLY A 437 26.76 -10.70 -20.68
N LYS A 438 27.29 -10.41 -21.87
CA LYS A 438 28.36 -9.43 -22.03
C LYS A 438 27.78 -8.02 -22.07
N LEU A 439 28.26 -7.12 -21.20
CA LEU A 439 27.90 -5.71 -21.22
C LEU A 439 28.32 -5.07 -22.55
N LYS A 440 27.36 -4.44 -23.25
CA LYS A 440 27.60 -3.69 -24.48
C LYS A 440 27.78 -2.21 -24.21
N ASN A 441 26.85 -1.61 -23.45
CA ASN A 441 26.93 -0.21 -23.04
C ASN A 441 26.07 0.05 -21.78
N GLN A 442 26.27 1.23 -21.18
CA GLN A 442 25.35 1.82 -20.22
C GLN A 442 24.41 2.77 -20.97
N ILE A 443 23.10 2.52 -20.94
CA ILE A 443 22.08 3.28 -21.68
C ILE A 443 21.85 4.63 -21.01
N THR A 444 21.60 4.62 -19.70
CA THR A 444 21.36 5.84 -18.90
C THR A 444 22.52 6.08 -17.94
N LYS A 445 22.88 7.34 -17.72
CA LYS A 445 23.99 7.74 -16.84
C LYS A 445 23.75 9.13 -16.26
N GLY A 446 24.25 9.37 -15.05
CA GLY A 446 24.16 10.66 -14.36
C GLY A 446 23.65 10.54 -12.93
N SER A 447 23.51 11.67 -12.25
CA SER A 447 23.11 11.74 -10.83
C SER A 447 21.60 11.76 -10.64
N PHE A 448 20.91 10.74 -11.16
CA PHE A 448 19.45 10.58 -11.06
C PHE A 448 19.07 9.10 -11.00
N HIS A 449 17.85 8.80 -10.55
CA HIS A 449 17.38 7.43 -10.34
C HIS A 449 16.42 7.01 -11.45
N CYS A 450 16.73 5.96 -12.22
CA CYS A 450 15.78 5.29 -13.10
C CYS A 450 14.91 4.30 -12.31
N GLU A 451 13.59 4.38 -12.41
CA GLU A 451 12.67 3.49 -11.69
C GLU A 451 12.35 2.22 -12.48
N SER A 452 11.71 2.36 -13.65
CA SER A 452 11.15 1.20 -14.34
C SER A 452 11.08 1.36 -15.85
N ILE A 453 11.09 0.21 -16.55
CA ILE A 453 10.81 0.15 -17.99
C ILE A 453 9.29 0.31 -18.17
N VAL A 454 8.88 1.33 -18.92
CA VAL A 454 7.48 1.54 -19.32
C VAL A 454 7.18 0.71 -20.56
N ASN A 455 8.01 0.86 -21.60
CA ASN A 455 7.90 0.05 -22.82
C ASN A 455 9.21 0.07 -23.64
N ILE A 456 9.30 -0.83 -24.61
CA ILE A 456 10.47 -1.00 -25.47
C ILE A 456 10.01 -0.98 -26.94
N ASP A 457 10.56 -0.06 -27.73
CA ASP A 457 10.43 -0.07 -29.19
C ASP A 457 11.67 -0.75 -29.78
N GLU A 458 11.58 -2.07 -29.96
CA GLU A 458 12.69 -2.88 -30.46
C GLU A 458 13.08 -2.49 -31.90
N LYS A 459 12.10 -2.10 -32.73
CA LYS A 459 12.31 -1.75 -34.13
C LYS A 459 13.16 -0.50 -34.26
N ASN A 460 12.84 0.53 -33.48
CA ASN A 460 13.56 1.80 -33.52
C ASN A 460 14.68 1.88 -32.46
N ARG A 461 14.83 0.84 -31.63
CA ARG A 461 15.80 0.75 -30.52
C ARG A 461 15.66 1.89 -29.51
N ILE A 462 14.42 2.16 -29.10
CA ILE A 462 14.08 3.19 -28.12
C ILE A 462 13.55 2.54 -26.85
N LEU A 463 14.07 2.97 -25.70
CA LEU A 463 13.59 2.61 -24.38
C LEU A 463 12.71 3.75 -23.84
N TYR A 464 11.49 3.43 -23.41
CA TYR A 464 10.63 4.31 -22.63
C TYR A 464 10.69 3.89 -21.17
N PHE A 465 11.02 4.81 -20.27
CA PHE A 465 11.27 4.50 -18.87
C PHE A 465 10.87 5.66 -17.96
N THR A 466 10.62 5.36 -16.69
CA THR A 466 10.42 6.38 -15.67
C THR A 466 11.70 6.64 -14.87
N ALA A 467 11.90 7.89 -14.42
CA ALA A 467 13.02 8.28 -13.58
C ALA A 467 12.69 9.51 -12.71
N ASN A 468 13.47 9.73 -11.67
CA ASN A 468 13.32 10.82 -10.69
C ASN A 468 14.66 11.55 -10.50
N GLY A 469 14.60 12.83 -10.13
CA GLY A 469 15.76 13.63 -9.74
C GLY A 469 16.70 14.03 -10.89
N ARG A 470 16.29 13.83 -12.16
CA ARG A 470 17.05 14.30 -13.34
C ARG A 470 16.82 15.78 -13.60
N GLU A 471 15.56 16.23 -13.53
CA GLU A 471 15.23 17.64 -13.73
C GLU A 471 15.56 18.45 -12.47
N GLY A 472 16.08 19.66 -12.66
CA GLY A 472 16.47 20.54 -11.56
C GLY A 472 15.32 21.44 -11.09
N LYS A 473 15.43 21.94 -9.85
CA LYS A 473 14.47 22.88 -9.22
C LYS A 473 13.08 22.29 -8.95
N GLU A 474 13.03 20.99 -8.69
CA GLU A 474 11.83 20.27 -8.26
C GLU A 474 12.17 19.30 -7.12
N ASP A 475 11.14 18.68 -6.54
CA ASP A 475 11.33 17.60 -5.58
C ASP A 475 11.96 16.39 -6.32
N PRO A 476 13.12 15.86 -5.87
CA PRO A 476 13.84 14.81 -6.60
C PRO A 476 13.09 13.48 -6.63
N TYR A 477 11.97 13.36 -5.92
CA TYR A 477 11.11 12.18 -5.93
C TYR A 477 9.99 12.26 -6.97
N TYR A 478 9.82 13.37 -7.68
CA TYR A 478 8.84 13.45 -8.76
C TYR A 478 9.20 12.52 -9.91
N LEU A 479 8.26 11.64 -10.23
CA LEU A 479 8.43 10.65 -11.29
C LEU A 479 8.16 11.28 -12.65
N HIS A 480 9.06 11.05 -13.60
CA HIS A 480 8.96 11.56 -14.97
C HIS A 480 9.09 10.44 -16.00
N LEU A 481 8.49 10.63 -17.18
CA LEU A 481 8.61 9.72 -18.32
C LEU A 481 9.67 10.23 -19.31
N TYR A 482 10.56 9.33 -19.70
CA TYR A 482 11.61 9.59 -20.67
C TYR A 482 11.58 8.60 -21.84
N SER A 483 12.16 9.03 -22.95
CA SER A 483 12.62 8.14 -24.02
C SER A 483 14.13 8.30 -24.23
N ILE A 484 14.81 7.22 -24.62
CA ILE A 484 16.25 7.23 -24.95
C ILE A 484 16.56 6.14 -25.97
N ASN A 485 17.54 6.35 -26.84
CA ASN A 485 18.05 5.30 -27.72
C ASN A 485 18.86 4.27 -26.90
N PHE A 486 18.92 3.01 -27.35
CA PHE A 486 19.70 1.97 -26.67
C PHE A 486 21.22 2.24 -26.64
N ASP A 487 21.72 3.18 -27.44
CA ASP A 487 23.12 3.63 -27.40
C ASP A 487 23.37 4.76 -26.37
N GLY A 488 22.32 5.20 -25.67
CA GLY A 488 22.35 6.29 -24.69
C GLY A 488 22.22 7.68 -25.30
N SER A 489 22.02 7.80 -26.62
CA SER A 489 21.79 9.09 -27.28
C SER A 489 20.32 9.52 -27.21
N ASN A 490 20.08 10.81 -27.46
CA ASN A 490 18.74 11.40 -27.63
C ASN A 490 17.77 11.17 -26.46
N MET A 491 18.26 11.24 -25.22
CA MET A 491 17.37 11.23 -24.05
C MET A 491 16.42 12.43 -24.07
N LYS A 492 15.11 12.19 -23.94
CA LYS A 492 14.05 13.22 -23.96
C LYS A 492 13.09 13.02 -22.79
N LEU A 493 12.77 14.10 -22.10
CA LEU A 493 11.63 14.20 -21.16
C LEU A 493 10.33 14.32 -21.96
N LEU A 494 9.31 13.54 -21.61
CA LEU A 494 8.06 13.46 -22.38
C LEU A 494 6.87 14.15 -21.71
N ASN A 495 6.91 14.38 -20.40
CA ASN A 495 5.80 14.92 -19.60
C ASN A 495 6.27 16.09 -18.72
N ALA A 496 6.97 17.05 -19.32
CA ALA A 496 7.58 18.17 -18.60
C ALA A 496 6.59 18.92 -17.69
N GLY A 497 7.05 19.27 -16.50
CA GLY A 497 6.28 20.01 -15.50
C GLY A 497 6.82 19.72 -14.10
N ASN A 498 6.60 20.63 -13.15
CA ASN A 498 7.03 20.42 -11.77
C ASN A 498 5.89 19.72 -10.98
N PHE A 499 5.68 18.44 -11.26
CA PHE A 499 4.63 17.59 -10.67
C PHE A 499 5.16 16.17 -10.48
N ASP A 500 4.50 15.39 -9.63
CA ASP A 500 4.65 13.94 -9.66
C ASP A 500 3.71 13.36 -10.73
N HIS A 501 4.18 12.38 -11.51
CA HIS A 501 3.46 11.84 -12.66
C HIS A 501 3.21 10.32 -12.57
N ALA A 502 2.04 9.89 -13.01
CA ALA A 502 1.65 8.50 -13.19
C ALA A 502 1.19 8.28 -14.64
N VAL A 503 1.98 7.51 -15.39
CA VAL A 503 1.84 7.38 -16.85
C VAL A 503 1.23 6.03 -17.25
N SER A 504 0.34 6.05 -18.24
CA SER A 504 -0.16 4.88 -18.96
C SER A 504 0.08 5.02 -20.47
N MET A 505 1.06 4.29 -20.99
CA MET A 505 1.41 4.26 -22.42
C MET A 505 0.70 3.11 -23.16
N ASN A 506 0.31 3.34 -24.41
CA ASN A 506 -0.27 2.29 -25.24
C ASN A 506 0.79 1.32 -25.80
N ASP A 507 0.36 0.12 -26.20
CA ASP A 507 1.27 -0.95 -26.64
C ASP A 507 2.15 -0.57 -27.86
N ASN A 508 1.67 0.35 -28.71
CA ASN A 508 2.37 0.81 -29.91
C ASN A 508 3.33 2.00 -29.66
N ASN A 509 3.48 2.45 -28.40
CA ASN A 509 4.34 3.58 -28.03
C ASN A 509 4.02 4.88 -28.78
N SER A 510 2.75 5.10 -29.11
CA SER A 510 2.32 6.26 -29.90
C SER A 510 1.70 7.36 -29.05
N PHE A 511 1.07 6.99 -27.94
CA PHE A 511 0.39 7.91 -27.02
C PHE A 511 0.51 7.43 -25.58
N PHE A 512 0.40 8.37 -24.64
CA PHE A 512 0.26 8.05 -23.23
C PHE A 512 -0.66 9.04 -22.52
N VAL A 513 -1.38 8.53 -21.53
CA VAL A 513 -2.11 9.33 -20.54
C VAL A 513 -1.16 9.62 -19.38
N ASP A 514 -1.07 10.89 -19.02
CA ASP A 514 -0.31 11.37 -17.87
C ASP A 514 -1.27 11.91 -16.81
N ASN A 515 -1.29 11.27 -15.65
CA ASN A 515 -1.98 11.75 -14.46
C ASN A 515 -0.95 12.41 -13.55
N TYR A 516 -1.12 13.69 -13.25
CA TYR A 516 -0.11 14.43 -12.50
C TYR A 516 -0.70 15.38 -11.47
N SER A 517 0.02 15.53 -10.36
CA SER A 517 -0.27 16.52 -9.32
C SER A 517 0.95 16.68 -8.42
N ARG A 518 0.94 17.73 -7.60
CA ARG A 518 1.67 17.79 -6.34
C ARG A 518 0.68 17.64 -5.20
N VAL A 519 1.19 17.37 -4.00
CA VAL A 519 0.40 17.44 -2.75
C VAL A 519 -0.38 18.75 -2.58
N ASN A 520 0.10 19.84 -3.17
CA ASN A 520 -0.49 21.17 -3.05
C ASN A 520 -1.19 21.69 -4.32
N THR A 521 -1.65 20.79 -5.18
CA THR A 521 -2.37 21.14 -6.41
C THR A 521 -3.50 20.15 -6.70
N ALA A 522 -4.57 20.60 -7.35
CA ALA A 522 -5.61 19.70 -7.84
C ALA A 522 -5.07 18.76 -8.94
N PRO A 523 -5.35 17.44 -8.88
CA PRO A 523 -4.94 16.51 -9.91
C PRO A 523 -5.49 16.81 -11.29
N LYS A 524 -4.69 16.49 -12.32
CA LYS A 524 -5.04 16.64 -13.73
C LYS A 524 -4.60 15.43 -14.54
N SER A 525 -5.29 15.21 -15.64
CA SER A 525 -5.00 14.16 -16.62
C SER A 525 -4.87 14.77 -18.01
N THR A 526 -3.80 14.43 -18.73
CA THR A 526 -3.53 14.96 -20.08
C THR A 526 -3.05 13.84 -21.00
N LEU A 527 -3.46 13.89 -22.27
CA LEU A 527 -3.02 12.97 -23.30
C LEU A 527 -1.85 13.59 -24.08
N TYR A 528 -0.77 12.82 -24.23
CA TYR A 528 0.43 13.20 -24.96
C TYR A 528 0.73 12.21 -26.09
N ASP A 529 1.41 12.67 -27.14
CA ASP A 529 2.01 11.82 -28.15
C ASP A 529 3.38 11.28 -27.69
N LYS A 530 3.96 10.36 -28.44
CA LYS A 530 5.27 9.75 -28.15
C LYS A 530 6.46 10.72 -28.11
N ASN A 531 6.31 11.93 -28.66
CA ASN A 531 7.34 12.97 -28.64
C ASN A 531 7.19 13.91 -27.45
N GLY A 532 6.16 13.71 -26.61
CA GLY A 532 5.83 14.59 -25.49
C GLY A 532 5.01 15.82 -25.89
N HIS A 533 4.41 15.85 -27.08
CA HIS A 533 3.50 16.93 -27.43
C HIS A 533 2.13 16.69 -26.82
N LYS A 534 1.58 17.72 -26.14
CA LYS A 534 0.20 17.69 -25.63
C LYS A 534 -0.77 17.52 -26.79
N VAL A 535 -1.55 16.44 -26.76
CA VAL A 535 -2.63 16.18 -27.74
C VAL A 535 -3.91 16.88 -27.29
N MET A 536 -4.33 16.64 -26.04
CA MET A 536 -5.50 17.28 -25.43
C MET A 536 -5.49 17.13 -23.90
N GLU A 537 -6.21 18.01 -23.22
CA GLU A 537 -6.54 17.83 -21.80
C GLU A 537 -7.67 16.81 -21.67
N LEU A 538 -7.55 15.92 -20.69
CA LEU A 538 -8.58 14.92 -20.40
C LEU A 538 -9.45 15.41 -19.26
N GLU A 539 -8.98 15.37 -18.03
CA GLU A 539 -9.80 15.71 -16.86
C GLU A 539 -9.03 16.53 -15.84
N ALA A 540 -9.75 17.29 -15.03
CA ALA A 540 -9.24 17.97 -13.85
C ALA A 540 -10.15 17.61 -12.67
N THR A 541 -9.56 17.27 -11.53
CA THR A 541 -10.32 16.92 -10.34
C THR A 541 -11.11 18.10 -9.81
N ASP A 542 -12.40 17.90 -9.61
CA ASP A 542 -13.28 18.87 -8.95
C ASP A 542 -13.10 18.76 -7.43
N LEU A 543 -12.55 19.82 -6.82
CA LEU A 543 -12.37 19.96 -5.38
C LEU A 543 -13.32 21.00 -4.76
N SER A 544 -14.35 21.46 -5.49
CA SER A 544 -15.24 22.54 -5.04
C SER A 544 -15.91 22.24 -3.70
N LEU A 545 -16.44 21.03 -3.51
CA LEU A 545 -17.04 20.61 -2.25
C LEU A 545 -16.02 20.53 -1.11
N LEU A 546 -14.81 20.05 -1.41
CA LEU A 546 -13.72 19.96 -0.43
C LEU A 546 -13.27 21.36 0.01
N THR A 547 -13.10 22.29 -0.93
CA THR A 547 -12.78 23.69 -0.64
C THR A 547 -13.90 24.38 0.13
N ALA A 548 -15.16 24.13 -0.23
CA ALA A 548 -16.33 24.68 0.49
C ALA A 548 -16.40 24.20 1.96
N ALA A 549 -15.91 22.99 2.25
CA ALA A 549 -15.78 22.48 3.61
C ALA A 549 -14.65 23.13 4.42
N GLY A 550 -13.81 23.95 3.78
CA GLY A 550 -12.71 24.70 4.40
C GLY A 550 -11.31 24.11 4.16
N TYR A 551 -11.17 23.14 3.25
CA TYR A 551 -9.87 22.54 2.95
C TYR A 551 -8.85 23.56 2.45
N LYS A 552 -7.61 23.42 2.91
CA LYS A 552 -6.44 24.16 2.43
C LYS A 552 -5.35 23.16 2.05
N PHE A 553 -4.69 23.39 0.93
CA PHE A 553 -3.56 22.56 0.53
C PHE A 553 -2.42 22.63 1.55
N PRO A 554 -1.69 21.52 1.76
CA PRO A 554 -0.49 21.53 2.58
C PRO A 554 0.68 22.24 1.88
N GLU A 555 1.74 22.50 2.64
CA GLU A 555 2.90 23.25 2.18
C GLU A 555 4.14 22.33 2.09
N PRO A 556 4.67 22.07 0.88
CA PRO A 556 5.97 21.43 0.73
C PRO A 556 7.09 22.29 1.33
N PHE A 557 8.08 21.64 1.94
CA PHE A 557 9.27 22.30 2.46
C PHE A 557 10.52 21.45 2.25
N THR A 558 11.67 22.11 2.38
CA THR A 558 13.00 21.47 2.38
C THR A 558 13.77 21.93 3.61
N VAL A 559 14.44 20.99 4.27
CA VAL A 559 15.37 21.21 5.39
C VAL A 559 16.65 20.43 5.16
N LYS A 560 17.71 20.73 5.91
CA LYS A 560 18.91 19.89 5.91
C LYS A 560 18.75 18.70 6.84
N ALA A 561 19.31 17.57 6.46
CA ALA A 561 19.54 16.45 7.36
C ALA A 561 20.51 16.85 8.47
N ASP A 562 20.71 15.97 9.45
CA ASP A 562 21.58 16.26 10.60
C ASP A 562 23.07 16.45 10.21
N ASP A 563 23.49 16.02 9.02
CA ASP A 563 24.82 16.35 8.48
C ASP A 563 24.99 17.81 8.03
N GLY A 564 23.92 18.60 8.01
CA GLY A 564 23.92 19.99 7.54
C GLY A 564 24.07 20.17 6.02
N VAL A 565 24.11 19.08 5.25
CA VAL A 565 24.40 19.10 3.80
C VAL A 565 23.25 18.52 2.98
N THR A 566 22.76 17.34 3.34
CA THR A 566 21.77 16.58 2.57
C THR A 566 20.40 17.25 2.65
N ASP A 567 19.76 17.54 1.51
CA ASP A 567 18.37 18.01 1.50
C ASP A 567 17.38 16.90 1.83
N LEU A 568 16.46 17.19 2.75
CA LEU A 568 15.29 16.39 3.09
C LEU A 568 14.03 17.13 2.69
N TYR A 569 13.11 16.42 2.05
CA TYR A 569 11.88 16.98 1.50
C TYR A 569 10.72 16.55 2.38
N GLY A 570 9.82 17.48 2.68
CA GLY A 570 8.70 17.25 3.57
C GLY A 570 7.45 18.03 3.17
N VAL A 571 6.36 17.74 3.87
CA VAL A 571 5.05 18.35 3.70
C VAL A 571 4.53 18.77 5.07
N MET A 572 4.12 20.04 5.19
CA MET A 572 3.55 20.63 6.38
C MET A 572 2.04 20.79 6.24
N TYR A 573 1.32 20.26 7.21
CA TYR A 573 -0.13 20.32 7.34
C TYR A 573 -0.48 21.24 8.51
N LYS A 574 -1.34 22.23 8.25
CA LYS A 574 -1.76 23.23 9.25
C LYS A 574 -3.25 23.04 9.58
N PRO A 575 -3.70 23.52 10.75
CA PRO A 575 -5.14 23.66 11.00
C PRO A 575 -5.76 24.53 9.91
N PHE A 576 -6.97 24.20 9.44
CA PHE A 576 -7.62 24.99 8.41
C PHE A 576 -8.11 26.34 8.93
N ASP A 577 -8.27 26.47 10.25
CA ASP A 577 -8.47 27.71 11.01
C ASP A 577 -7.15 28.31 11.53
N PHE A 578 -6.01 27.99 10.91
CA PHE A 578 -4.68 28.46 11.29
C PHE A 578 -4.59 30.00 11.44
N ASP A 579 -3.97 30.42 12.53
CA ASP A 579 -3.65 31.80 12.87
C ASP A 579 -2.13 31.92 13.09
N PRO A 580 -1.39 32.66 12.24
CA PRO A 580 0.07 32.78 12.36
C PRO A 580 0.53 33.47 13.66
N ASN A 581 -0.37 34.11 14.41
CA ASN A 581 -0.05 34.74 15.69
C ASN A 581 -0.15 33.79 16.88
N LYS A 582 -0.66 32.57 16.68
CA LYS A 582 -0.70 31.51 17.70
C LYS A 582 0.55 30.64 17.64
N LYS A 583 0.86 29.98 18.76
CA LYS A 583 1.84 28.90 18.82
C LYS A 583 1.12 27.55 18.87
N TYR A 584 1.59 26.61 18.04
CA TYR A 584 1.02 25.30 17.86
C TYR A 584 2.04 24.21 18.24
N PRO A 585 1.63 23.17 18.98
CA PRO A 585 2.43 21.96 19.09
C PRO A 585 2.67 21.35 17.70
N ILE A 586 3.77 20.61 17.56
CA ILE A 586 4.15 19.96 16.30
C ILE A 586 4.17 18.45 16.45
N ILE A 587 3.61 17.74 15.49
CA ILE A 587 3.62 16.27 15.43
C ILE A 587 4.26 15.82 14.12
N GLU A 588 5.19 14.88 14.22
CA GLU A 588 5.79 14.25 13.05
C GLU A 588 5.18 12.87 12.79
N TYR A 589 4.71 12.64 11.57
CA TYR A 589 4.25 11.33 11.11
C TYR A 589 5.37 10.63 10.33
N VAL A 590 5.86 9.49 10.83
CA VAL A 590 7.11 8.87 10.39
C VAL A 590 6.96 7.45 9.85
N TYR A 591 7.90 7.08 8.98
CA TYR A 591 8.17 5.71 8.58
C TYR A 591 9.68 5.54 8.27
N PRO A 592 10.38 4.54 8.86
CA PRO A 592 11.83 4.35 8.73
C PRO A 592 12.19 3.20 7.78
N GLY A 593 11.28 2.69 6.95
CA GLY A 593 11.63 1.58 6.05
C GLY A 593 12.44 2.12 4.88
N PRO A 594 13.64 1.60 4.56
CA PRO A 594 14.41 2.11 3.43
C PRO A 594 13.72 1.97 2.07
N GLN A 595 12.65 1.16 2.01
CA GLN A 595 11.79 1.00 0.86
C GLN A 595 10.80 2.16 0.60
N THR A 596 10.52 3.03 1.60
CA THR A 596 9.56 4.13 1.44
C THR A 596 9.61 5.14 2.60
N GLU A 597 9.20 6.39 2.34
CA GLU A 597 9.01 7.42 3.36
C GLU A 597 7.52 7.75 3.53
N ALA A 598 7.14 8.34 4.67
CA ALA A 598 5.78 8.83 4.88
C ALA A 598 5.46 10.14 4.11
N VAL A 599 6.34 10.58 3.21
CA VAL A 599 6.23 11.86 2.51
C VAL A 599 5.47 11.70 1.20
N ASN A 600 4.26 12.22 1.20
CA ASN A 600 3.42 12.29 0.01
C ASN A 600 3.99 13.25 -1.05
N LYS A 601 3.86 12.88 -2.33
CA LYS A 601 4.34 13.68 -3.49
C LYS A 601 3.21 14.24 -4.35
N ALA A 602 2.14 13.48 -4.52
CA ALA A 602 0.92 13.84 -5.24
C ALA A 602 -0.27 14.05 -4.27
N PHE A 603 -1.35 14.70 -4.71
CA PHE A 603 -2.61 14.77 -3.95
C PHE A 603 -3.28 13.38 -3.89
N SER A 604 -3.85 13.00 -2.74
CA SER A 604 -4.60 11.76 -2.60
C SER A 604 -5.78 11.89 -1.65
N LYS A 605 -6.85 11.17 -1.98
CA LYS A 605 -8.08 11.06 -1.19
C LYS A 605 -7.87 10.36 0.17
N SER A 606 -6.81 9.57 0.31
CA SER A 606 -6.51 8.75 1.50
C SER A 606 -5.55 9.43 2.50
N MET A 607 -5.32 10.75 2.38
CA MET A 607 -4.39 11.51 3.25
C MET A 607 -5.02 12.04 4.53
N ASP A 608 -6.16 11.46 4.93
CA ASP A 608 -6.92 11.89 6.10
C ASP A 608 -6.07 11.85 7.37
N ARG A 609 -5.20 10.85 7.57
CA ARG A 609 -4.46 10.71 8.84
C ARG A 609 -3.59 11.91 9.24
N THR A 610 -2.96 12.60 8.29
CA THR A 610 -2.09 13.76 8.59
C THR A 610 -2.85 15.07 8.57
N GLU A 611 -3.62 15.31 7.51
CA GLU A 611 -4.43 16.53 7.35
C GLU A 611 -5.48 16.65 8.45
N ARG A 612 -6.19 15.56 8.75
CA ARG A 612 -7.22 15.50 9.79
C ARG A 612 -6.62 15.66 11.19
N LEU A 613 -5.45 15.09 11.45
CA LEU A 613 -4.77 15.25 12.74
C LEU A 613 -4.38 16.71 12.97
N ALA A 614 -3.92 17.44 11.95
CA ALA A 614 -3.61 18.87 12.09
C ALA A 614 -4.82 19.69 12.57
N GLN A 615 -6.04 19.25 12.25
CA GLN A 615 -7.27 19.97 12.58
C GLN A 615 -7.61 20.03 14.05
N PHE A 616 -6.98 19.23 14.91
CA PHE A 616 -7.14 19.38 16.36
C PHE A 616 -6.45 20.62 16.92
N GLY A 617 -5.59 21.29 16.13
CA GLY A 617 -4.79 22.43 16.56
C GLY A 617 -3.29 22.11 16.60
N TYR A 618 -2.80 21.36 15.62
CA TYR A 618 -1.38 21.00 15.49
C TYR A 618 -0.79 21.45 14.16
N ILE A 619 0.51 21.72 14.16
CA ILE A 619 1.29 21.56 12.95
C ILE A 619 1.64 20.07 12.82
N VAL A 620 1.24 19.44 11.73
CA VAL A 620 1.65 18.05 11.43
C VAL A 620 2.64 18.10 10.28
N ILE A 621 3.74 17.36 10.37
CA ILE A 621 4.71 17.24 9.28
C ILE A 621 4.94 15.79 8.89
N THR A 622 5.22 15.58 7.62
CA THR A 622 5.96 14.41 7.13
C THR A 622 7.24 14.93 6.51
N VAL A 623 8.37 14.28 6.77
CA VAL A 623 9.65 14.63 6.16
C VAL A 623 10.47 13.37 5.96
N GLY A 624 11.31 13.36 4.93
CA GLY A 624 12.22 12.26 4.67
C GLY A 624 13.32 12.13 5.72
N ASN A 625 14.20 11.15 5.53
CA ASN A 625 15.47 11.05 6.26
C ASN A 625 16.47 10.30 5.38
N ARG A 626 17.76 10.50 5.61
CA ARG A 626 18.79 9.72 4.90
C ARG A 626 18.51 8.23 5.08
N GLY A 627 18.55 7.46 4.01
CA GLY A 627 18.18 6.03 4.03
C GLY A 627 16.70 5.71 3.89
N GLY A 628 15.81 6.70 3.85
CA GLY A 628 14.36 6.46 3.88
C GLY A 628 13.71 6.10 2.54
N ASN A 629 14.35 6.37 1.41
CA ASN A 629 13.72 6.22 0.08
C ASN A 629 14.68 5.59 -0.95
N PRO A 630 14.21 4.63 -1.77
CA PRO A 630 15.03 3.99 -2.80
C PRO A 630 15.33 4.89 -4.00
N SER A 631 14.49 5.87 -4.29
CA SER A 631 14.52 6.70 -5.51
C SER A 631 15.61 7.79 -5.50
N ARG A 632 16.70 7.58 -4.74
CA ARG A 632 17.91 8.41 -4.76
C ARG A 632 19.12 7.55 -5.09
N SER A 633 20.32 8.10 -4.93
CA SER A 633 21.57 7.34 -5.06
C SER A 633 21.57 6.12 -4.14
N LYS A 634 22.33 5.09 -4.52
CA LYS A 634 22.59 3.92 -3.68
C LYS A 634 23.11 4.30 -2.30
N TRP A 635 24.01 5.28 -2.23
CA TRP A 635 24.54 5.81 -0.96
C TRP A 635 23.42 6.30 -0.04
N TYR A 636 22.50 7.12 -0.55
CA TYR A 636 21.35 7.60 0.22
C TYR A 636 20.47 6.42 0.65
N HIS A 637 20.09 5.54 -0.27
CA HIS A 637 19.20 4.40 -0.01
C HIS A 637 19.77 3.43 1.04
N THR A 638 21.09 3.23 1.09
CA THR A 638 21.73 2.31 2.04
C THR A 638 22.33 2.98 3.26
N TYR A 639 22.06 4.27 3.51
CA TYR A 639 22.62 5.01 4.64
C TYR A 639 22.37 4.33 6.00
N GLY A 640 21.19 3.70 6.18
CA GLY A 640 20.82 2.99 7.41
C GLY A 640 21.35 1.56 7.55
N TYR A 641 22.11 1.04 6.58
CA TYR A 641 22.58 -0.35 6.61
C TYR A 641 23.48 -0.62 7.82
N GLY A 642 23.11 -1.59 8.65
CA GLY A 642 23.78 -1.87 9.94
C GLY A 642 23.34 -0.99 11.12
N ASN A 643 22.46 -0.01 10.91
CA ASN A 643 21.98 0.91 11.95
C ASN A 643 20.46 1.17 11.89
N LEU A 644 19.70 0.12 11.58
CA LEU A 644 18.28 0.22 11.25
C LEU A 644 17.37 0.86 12.33
N ARG A 645 17.75 0.83 13.62
CA ARG A 645 16.99 1.50 14.71
C ARG A 645 17.17 3.02 14.69
N ASP A 646 18.42 3.48 14.57
CA ASP A 646 18.77 4.86 14.94
C ASP A 646 19.04 5.77 13.75
N TYR A 647 19.29 5.21 12.56
CA TYR A 647 19.84 5.95 11.42
C TYR A 647 19.05 7.20 11.01
N GLY A 648 17.71 7.16 11.12
CA GLY A 648 16.85 8.27 10.74
C GLY A 648 16.49 9.22 11.88
N LEU A 649 16.80 8.89 13.14
CA LEU A 649 16.23 9.61 14.29
C LEU A 649 16.76 11.04 14.45
N ALA A 650 18.05 11.25 14.18
CA ALA A 650 18.67 12.58 14.25
C ALA A 650 18.06 13.52 13.20
N ASP A 651 17.84 13.03 11.98
CA ASP A 651 17.24 13.81 10.89
C ASP A 651 15.83 14.30 11.25
N LYS A 652 15.02 13.49 11.94
CA LYS A 652 13.68 13.87 12.43
C LYS A 652 13.73 15.02 13.42
N LYS A 653 14.58 14.90 14.43
CA LYS A 653 14.80 15.96 15.43
C LYS A 653 15.26 17.27 14.76
N THR A 654 16.29 17.18 13.93
CA THR A 654 16.92 18.34 13.28
C THR A 654 15.99 19.03 12.27
N ALA A 655 15.06 18.29 11.64
CA ALA A 655 14.01 18.87 10.81
C ALA A 655 13.05 19.76 11.61
N ILE A 656 12.58 19.30 12.77
CA ILE A 656 11.68 20.06 13.64
C ILE A 656 12.38 21.32 14.18
N GLU A 657 13.64 21.20 14.61
CA GLU A 657 14.42 22.35 15.11
C GLU A 657 14.58 23.44 14.03
N GLN A 658 14.86 23.07 12.79
CA GLN A 658 14.94 24.02 11.67
C GLN A 658 13.60 24.68 11.36
N LEU A 659 12.50 23.91 11.39
CA LEU A 659 11.16 24.46 11.17
C LEU A 659 10.74 25.43 12.29
N ALA A 660 11.01 25.08 13.55
CA ALA A 660 10.72 25.94 14.69
C ALA A 660 11.55 27.23 14.68
N SER A 661 12.81 27.15 14.26
CA SER A 661 13.66 28.34 14.05
C SER A 661 13.11 29.24 12.94
N LYS A 662 12.55 28.65 11.87
CA LYS A 662 12.02 29.38 10.72
C LYS A 662 10.62 29.97 10.96
N TYR A 663 9.79 29.30 11.73
CA TYR A 663 8.37 29.65 11.89
C TYR A 663 8.02 29.85 13.37
N SER A 664 7.77 31.11 13.75
CA SER A 664 7.46 31.51 15.13
C SER A 664 6.21 30.87 15.73
N TYR A 665 5.31 30.37 14.88
CA TYR A 665 4.08 29.68 15.27
C TYR A 665 4.28 28.21 15.64
N ILE A 666 5.49 27.64 15.46
CA ILE A 666 5.80 26.27 15.90
C ILE A 666 6.35 26.30 17.34
N ASP A 667 5.77 25.47 18.21
CA ASP A 667 6.25 25.25 19.57
C ASP A 667 7.04 23.94 19.67
N ASP A 668 8.37 24.05 19.55
CA ASP A 668 9.31 22.94 19.69
C ASP A 668 9.53 22.48 21.14
N THR A 669 8.85 23.09 22.12
CA THR A 669 8.77 22.54 23.47
C THR A 669 7.66 21.49 23.60
N LYS A 670 6.77 21.39 22.61
CA LYS A 670 5.62 20.46 22.56
C LYS A 670 5.64 19.60 21.30
N VAL A 671 6.61 18.68 21.26
CA VAL A 671 6.84 17.82 20.10
C VAL A 671 6.23 16.44 20.29
N GLY A 672 5.39 16.03 19.32
CA GLY A 672 4.85 14.69 19.20
C GLY A 672 5.45 13.90 18.04
N ILE A 673 5.38 12.57 18.10
CA ILE A 673 5.76 11.70 16.99
C ILE A 673 4.87 10.46 16.90
N THR A 674 4.47 10.08 15.70
CA THR A 674 3.64 8.88 15.48
C THR A 674 3.95 8.18 14.17
N GLY A 675 3.63 6.90 14.08
CA GLY A 675 3.72 6.13 12.86
C GLY A 675 3.08 4.76 13.01
N HIS A 676 2.98 4.03 11.91
CA HIS A 676 2.44 2.68 11.85
C HIS A 676 3.47 1.68 11.32
N SER A 677 3.47 0.45 11.83
CA SER A 677 4.44 -0.58 11.43
C SER A 677 5.87 -0.12 11.75
N GLY A 678 6.77 -0.08 10.77
CA GLY A 678 8.06 0.61 10.87
C GLY A 678 7.97 1.99 11.54
N GLY A 679 6.93 2.77 11.22
CA GLY A 679 6.69 4.07 11.85
C GLY A 679 6.47 4.00 13.36
N GLY A 680 5.81 2.96 13.87
CA GLY A 680 5.65 2.72 15.31
C GLY A 680 6.98 2.33 15.96
N PHE A 681 7.83 1.57 15.24
CA PHE A 681 9.20 1.31 15.67
C PHE A 681 10.02 2.62 15.81
N MET A 682 9.98 3.50 14.80
CA MET A 682 10.69 4.77 14.81
C MET A 682 10.14 5.74 15.86
N SER A 683 8.82 5.88 16.02
CA SER A 683 8.22 6.83 16.97
C SER A 683 8.62 6.49 18.41
N THR A 684 8.58 5.21 18.78
CA THR A 684 9.07 4.75 20.08
C THR A 684 10.59 4.92 20.20
N ALA A 685 11.38 4.58 19.18
CA ALA A 685 12.84 4.74 19.22
C ALA A 685 13.24 6.21 19.44
N ALA A 686 12.65 7.13 18.67
CA ALA A 686 12.88 8.57 18.79
C ALA A 686 12.62 9.09 20.21
N MET A 687 11.52 8.65 20.82
CA MET A 687 11.17 9.07 22.18
C MET A 687 12.05 8.46 23.26
N LEU A 688 12.68 7.31 23.02
CA LEU A 688 13.61 6.67 23.95
C LEU A 688 15.06 7.15 23.76
N VAL A 689 15.44 7.58 22.56
CA VAL A 689 16.79 8.13 22.25
C VAL A 689 16.85 9.63 22.55
N TYR A 690 15.79 10.38 22.24
CA TYR A 690 15.68 11.82 22.52
C TYR A 690 14.54 12.14 23.52
N PRO A 691 14.57 11.58 24.75
CA PRO A 691 13.45 11.65 25.69
C PRO A 691 13.17 13.04 26.26
N ASN A 692 14.09 14.00 26.07
CA ASN A 692 13.86 15.40 26.44
C ASN A 692 13.19 16.19 25.32
N PHE A 693 13.28 15.74 24.07
CA PHE A 693 12.75 16.45 22.90
C PHE A 693 11.30 16.05 22.63
N PHE A 694 11.07 14.76 22.37
CA PHE A 694 9.72 14.22 22.13
C PHE A 694 8.94 14.08 23.44
N LYS A 695 7.78 14.73 23.53
CA LYS A 695 6.93 14.79 24.72
C LYS A 695 5.83 13.73 24.73
N ALA A 696 5.30 13.38 23.57
CA ALA A 696 4.28 12.36 23.42
C ALA A 696 4.51 11.54 22.15
N ALA A 697 4.22 10.24 22.20
CA ALA A 697 4.25 9.39 21.03
C ALA A 697 3.10 8.37 21.02
N VAL A 698 2.62 8.07 19.81
CA VAL A 698 1.69 6.98 19.55
C VAL A 698 2.35 6.01 18.57
N SER A 699 2.61 4.79 19.03
CA SER A 699 3.16 3.70 18.22
C SER A 699 2.05 2.74 17.81
N ASN A 700 1.82 2.61 16.51
CA ASN A 700 0.84 1.69 15.96
C ASN A 700 1.55 0.47 15.35
N ALA A 701 1.24 -0.74 15.82
CA ALA A 701 1.75 -2.00 15.27
C ALA A 701 3.28 -2.04 15.06
N GLY A 702 4.05 -1.46 15.99
CA GLY A 702 5.49 -1.26 15.83
C GLY A 702 6.34 -2.54 15.92
N ASN A 703 7.26 -2.74 14.97
CA ASN A 703 8.26 -3.82 14.97
C ASN A 703 9.47 -3.48 15.86
N HIS A 704 9.21 -3.37 17.17
CA HIS A 704 10.15 -2.91 18.19
C HIS A 704 11.39 -3.80 18.44
N ASP A 705 11.30 -5.08 18.11
CA ASP A 705 12.39 -6.05 18.19
C ASP A 705 12.52 -6.81 16.87
N ASN A 706 13.34 -6.26 15.99
CA ASN A 706 13.57 -6.81 14.66
C ASN A 706 14.33 -8.14 14.65
N SER A 707 14.74 -8.69 15.81
CA SER A 707 15.23 -10.07 15.91
C SER A 707 14.11 -11.11 15.94
N ILE A 708 12.85 -10.68 16.11
CA ILE A 708 11.65 -11.54 16.03
C ILE A 708 10.66 -11.07 14.95
N TYR A 709 11.16 -10.29 14.00
CA TYR A 709 10.39 -9.83 12.84
C TYR A 709 10.79 -10.63 11.58
N ASN A 710 10.22 -10.31 10.43
CA ASN A 710 10.45 -11.10 9.23
C ASN A 710 11.92 -10.97 8.79
N ARG A 711 12.52 -12.11 8.41
CA ARG A 711 13.87 -12.19 7.86
C ARG A 711 14.12 -11.18 6.76
N TRP A 712 13.22 -11.13 5.77
CA TRP A 712 13.46 -10.42 4.51
C TRP A 712 13.75 -8.94 4.76
N TRP A 713 12.98 -8.28 5.61
CA TRP A 713 13.15 -6.87 5.92
C TRP A 713 14.37 -6.63 6.83
N SER A 714 14.47 -7.40 7.90
CA SER A 714 15.54 -7.27 8.91
C SER A 714 16.93 -7.59 8.35
N GLU A 715 17.13 -8.76 7.73
CA GLU A 715 18.44 -9.15 7.17
C GLU A 715 18.82 -8.28 5.96
N LYS A 716 17.86 -7.80 5.15
CA LYS A 716 18.13 -6.91 4.01
C LYS A 716 18.62 -5.54 4.47
N HIS A 717 17.89 -4.89 5.37
CA HIS A 717 18.14 -3.48 5.69
C HIS A 717 19.08 -3.27 6.88
N HIS A 718 19.16 -4.21 7.83
CA HIS A 718 20.18 -4.18 8.87
C HIS A 718 21.45 -4.95 8.47
N GLY A 719 21.30 -5.98 7.65
CA GLY A 719 22.38 -6.87 7.27
C GLY A 719 22.41 -8.14 8.11
N VAL A 720 22.91 -9.21 7.49
CA VAL A 720 23.24 -10.47 8.14
C VAL A 720 24.66 -10.86 7.76
N LYS A 721 25.42 -11.43 8.71
CA LYS A 721 26.80 -11.83 8.48
C LYS A 721 26.86 -13.30 8.06
N GLU A 722 27.23 -13.54 6.80
CA GLU A 722 27.63 -14.87 6.33
C GLU A 722 28.97 -15.27 6.99
N VAL A 723 29.01 -16.48 7.55
CA VAL A 723 30.19 -17.06 8.19
C VAL A 723 30.42 -18.44 7.58
N ILE A 724 31.56 -18.62 6.93
CA ILE A 724 32.01 -19.89 6.37
C ILE A 724 33.02 -20.52 7.32
N SER A 725 32.75 -21.76 7.77
CA SER A 725 33.66 -22.51 8.63
C SER A 725 34.89 -23.01 7.86
N LEU A 726 35.94 -23.45 8.58
CA LEU A 726 37.09 -24.10 7.95
C LEU A 726 36.73 -25.36 7.14
N LYS A 727 35.57 -25.97 7.41
CA LYS A 727 35.05 -27.13 6.69
C LYS A 727 34.19 -26.75 5.46
N GLY A 728 33.95 -25.46 5.23
CA GLY A 728 33.10 -24.95 4.16
C GLY A 728 31.62 -24.78 4.53
N ASP A 729 31.23 -25.04 5.79
CA ASP A 729 29.84 -24.87 6.22
C ASP A 729 29.48 -23.39 6.31
N THR A 730 28.36 -23.01 5.71
CA THR A 730 27.87 -21.63 5.73
C THR A 730 26.79 -21.44 6.80
N SER A 731 26.94 -20.41 7.62
CA SER A 731 25.97 -19.99 8.65
C SER A 731 25.75 -18.48 8.62
N PHE A 732 24.66 -18.01 9.23
CA PHE A 732 24.25 -16.60 9.19
C PHE A 732 24.08 -16.07 10.61
N LYS A 733 24.82 -15.01 10.95
CA LYS A 733 24.74 -14.35 12.27
C LYS A 733 24.04 -13.01 12.16
N TYR A 734 23.05 -12.81 13.02
CA TYR A 734 22.24 -11.60 13.08
C TYR A 734 22.17 -11.07 14.51
N SER A 735 22.29 -9.75 14.65
CA SER A 735 22.07 -9.01 15.89
C SER A 735 21.63 -7.61 15.50
N ILE A 736 20.69 -7.03 16.23
CA ILE A 736 20.17 -5.69 15.99
C ILE A 736 19.80 -5.04 17.32
N ASP A 737 19.95 -3.72 17.36
CA ASP A 737 19.48 -2.87 18.45
C ASP A 737 17.95 -2.79 18.53
N LYS A 738 17.42 -2.77 19.75
CA LYS A 738 15.97 -2.93 20.01
C LYS A 738 15.44 -1.79 20.86
N ASN A 739 14.15 -1.48 20.73
CA ASN A 739 13.51 -0.46 21.57
C ASN A 739 13.38 -0.89 23.05
N PRO A 740 13.06 -2.16 23.39
CA PRO A 740 13.01 -2.62 24.79
C PRO A 740 14.29 -2.32 25.59
N ASP A 741 15.47 -2.32 24.95
CA ASP A 741 16.75 -2.07 25.61
C ASP A 741 16.88 -0.61 26.10
N LEU A 742 16.11 0.30 25.51
CA LEU A 742 16.08 1.72 25.86
C LEU A 742 14.92 2.10 26.79
N ALA A 743 14.11 1.14 27.26
CA ALA A 743 12.88 1.41 28.02
C ALA A 743 13.08 2.35 29.23
N LYS A 744 14.22 2.25 29.94
CA LYS A 744 14.57 3.10 31.08
C LYS A 744 14.68 4.60 30.74
N ASN A 745 14.84 4.93 29.46
CA ASN A 745 14.98 6.31 29.02
C ASN A 745 13.64 7.04 28.91
N LEU A 746 12.50 6.34 28.96
CA LEU A 746 11.18 6.96 28.82
C LEU A 746 10.98 8.10 29.84
N LYS A 747 10.68 9.30 29.32
CA LYS A 747 10.29 10.49 30.10
C LYS A 747 8.93 11.07 29.68
N GLY A 748 8.62 11.05 28.38
CA GLY A 748 7.34 11.51 27.84
C GLY A 748 6.21 10.49 27.94
N HIS A 749 5.11 10.75 27.23
CA HIS A 749 3.88 9.95 27.26
C HIS A 749 3.76 9.03 26.05
N LEU A 750 3.86 7.71 26.28
CA LEU A 750 3.83 6.70 25.21
C LEU A 750 2.50 5.95 25.21
N LEU A 751 1.83 5.92 24.06
CA LEU A 751 0.74 4.98 23.78
C LEU A 751 1.22 3.93 22.77
N LEU A 752 1.13 2.66 23.16
CA LEU A 752 1.34 1.51 22.29
C LEU A 752 -0.02 0.97 21.83
N MET A 753 -0.24 0.79 20.52
CA MET A 753 -1.46 0.17 19.97
C MET A 753 -1.11 -1.00 19.06
N HIS A 754 -1.76 -2.15 19.22
CA HIS A 754 -1.46 -3.37 18.44
C HIS A 754 -2.68 -4.26 18.25
N GLY A 755 -2.87 -4.83 17.07
CA GLY A 755 -3.88 -5.87 16.85
C GLY A 755 -3.43 -7.22 17.43
N ASP A 756 -4.30 -7.98 18.09
CA ASP A 756 -3.92 -9.27 18.72
C ASP A 756 -3.68 -10.43 17.73
N VAL A 757 -4.14 -10.27 16.48
CA VAL A 757 -3.98 -11.24 15.39
C VAL A 757 -3.13 -10.73 14.23
N ASP A 758 -2.25 -9.76 14.50
CA ASP A 758 -1.25 -9.28 13.54
C ASP A 758 -0.22 -10.39 13.26
N ASN A 759 -0.33 -11.01 12.08
CA ASN A 759 0.59 -12.02 11.59
C ASN A 759 1.70 -11.44 10.69
N ASN A 760 1.77 -10.12 10.54
CA ASN A 760 2.89 -9.42 9.90
C ASN A 760 3.89 -8.96 10.96
N VAL A 761 3.51 -7.98 11.79
CA VAL A 761 4.27 -7.58 12.97
C VAL A 761 3.66 -8.29 14.17
N HIS A 762 4.34 -9.33 14.65
CA HIS A 762 3.79 -10.11 15.76
C HIS A 762 3.59 -9.24 17.03
N PRO A 763 2.46 -9.36 17.76
CA PRO A 763 2.15 -8.53 18.95
C PRO A 763 3.19 -8.60 20.06
N ALA A 764 3.99 -9.68 20.08
CA ALA A 764 5.16 -9.81 20.94
C ALA A 764 6.10 -8.61 20.87
N ASN A 765 6.16 -7.89 19.75
CA ASN A 765 6.96 -6.67 19.62
C ASN A 765 6.52 -5.59 20.63
N SER A 766 5.24 -5.22 20.66
CA SER A 766 4.74 -4.23 21.62
C SER A 766 4.70 -4.77 23.05
N ILE A 767 4.38 -6.05 23.23
CA ILE A 767 4.38 -6.69 24.56
C ILE A 767 5.79 -6.67 25.18
N ARG A 768 6.85 -6.89 24.39
CA ARG A 768 8.25 -6.81 24.87
C ARG A 768 8.61 -5.41 25.35
N VAL A 769 8.19 -4.37 24.63
CA VAL A 769 8.38 -2.97 25.06
C VAL A 769 7.60 -2.70 26.35
N ALA A 770 6.31 -3.07 26.40
CA ALA A 770 5.47 -2.90 27.58
C ALA A 770 6.09 -3.56 28.82
N ASN A 771 6.53 -4.82 28.71
CA ASN A 771 7.22 -5.53 29.78
C ASN A 771 8.53 -4.84 30.21
N ALA A 772 9.34 -4.36 29.27
CA ALA A 772 10.58 -3.65 29.59
C ALA A 772 10.31 -2.31 30.31
N LEU A 773 9.28 -1.57 29.89
CA LEU A 773 8.85 -0.33 30.55
C LEU A 773 8.37 -0.59 31.98
N MET A 774 7.53 -1.61 32.18
CA MET A 774 7.07 -2.01 33.52
C MET A 774 8.24 -2.37 34.44
N LYS A 775 9.20 -3.18 33.95
CA LYS A 775 10.41 -3.54 34.71
C LYS A 775 11.30 -2.33 35.04
N ALA A 776 11.29 -1.32 34.17
CA ALA A 776 12.00 -0.06 34.40
C ALA A 776 11.23 0.96 35.25
N GLY A 777 10.06 0.59 35.79
CA GLY A 777 9.22 1.48 36.62
C GLY A 777 8.60 2.65 35.83
N LYS A 778 8.44 2.51 34.51
CA LYS A 778 7.91 3.55 33.63
C LYS A 778 6.41 3.40 33.41
N ARG A 779 5.70 4.53 33.35
CA ARG A 779 4.26 4.59 33.06
C ARG A 779 4.05 4.86 31.57
N PHE A 780 3.08 4.16 30.97
CA PHE A 780 2.72 4.23 29.56
C PHE A 780 1.29 3.70 29.39
N ASP A 781 0.69 3.96 28.23
CA ASP A 781 -0.61 3.41 27.84
C ASP A 781 -0.43 2.29 26.82
N PHE A 782 -1.26 1.25 26.90
CA PHE A 782 -1.23 0.11 25.98
C PHE A 782 -2.64 -0.32 25.62
N LEU A 783 -2.94 -0.32 24.31
CA LEU A 783 -4.21 -0.74 23.75
C LEU A 783 -4.00 -1.92 22.80
N ILE A 784 -4.60 -3.06 23.16
CA ILE A 784 -4.81 -4.14 22.20
C ILE A 784 -6.10 -3.85 21.43
N ILE A 785 -6.07 -3.99 20.12
CA ILE A 785 -7.22 -3.85 19.22
C ILE A 785 -7.71 -5.25 18.86
N PRO A 786 -8.75 -5.78 19.53
CA PRO A 786 -9.09 -7.20 19.45
C PRO A 786 -9.61 -7.61 18.07
N GLY A 787 -9.21 -8.80 17.61
CA GLY A 787 -9.59 -9.38 16.32
C GLY A 787 -8.93 -8.73 15.11
N GLN A 788 -8.07 -7.73 15.31
CA GLN A 788 -7.49 -6.96 14.22
C GLN A 788 -6.10 -7.44 13.84
N ARG A 789 -5.84 -7.43 12.52
CA ARG A 789 -4.53 -7.66 11.91
C ARG A 789 -3.74 -6.35 11.81
N HIS A 790 -2.65 -6.38 11.04
CA HIS A 790 -1.71 -5.27 10.88
C HIS A 790 -2.36 -3.91 10.63
N GLY A 791 -3.28 -3.82 9.66
CA GLY A 791 -3.89 -2.55 9.26
C GLY A 791 -5.03 -2.03 10.13
N PHE A 792 -5.36 -2.69 11.25
CA PHE A 792 -6.50 -2.39 12.14
C PHE A 792 -7.91 -2.47 11.52
N GLY A 793 -8.03 -2.78 10.23
CA GLY A 793 -9.31 -3.12 9.59
C GLY A 793 -10.39 -2.06 9.81
N ASP A 794 -11.58 -2.52 10.19
CA ASP A 794 -12.74 -1.70 10.52
C ASP A 794 -12.55 -0.86 11.80
N MET A 795 -11.55 -1.16 12.62
CA MET A 795 -11.18 -0.39 13.82
C MET A 795 -10.18 0.74 13.54
N THR A 796 -9.84 1.00 12.27
CA THR A 796 -8.96 2.11 11.88
C THR A 796 -9.45 3.46 12.41
N GLU A 797 -10.76 3.71 12.35
CA GLU A 797 -11.36 4.96 12.80
C GLU A 797 -11.28 5.12 14.33
N TYR A 798 -11.58 4.05 15.07
CA TYR A 798 -11.42 4.04 16.53
C TYR A 798 -9.96 4.30 16.94
N ALA A 799 -9.00 3.66 16.28
CA ALA A 799 -7.59 3.87 16.52
C ALA A 799 -7.13 5.31 16.24
N PHE A 800 -7.69 5.97 15.21
CA PHE A 800 -7.41 7.37 14.91
C PHE A 800 -7.83 8.29 16.07
N TRP A 801 -9.04 8.12 16.60
CA TRP A 801 -9.51 8.92 17.74
C TRP A 801 -8.68 8.68 19.00
N LYS A 802 -8.32 7.42 19.32
CA LYS A 802 -7.43 7.11 20.44
C LYS A 802 -6.05 7.77 20.31
N LEU A 803 -5.51 7.81 19.09
CA LEU A 803 -4.27 8.52 18.79
C LEU A 803 -4.42 10.02 19.03
N ALA A 804 -5.50 10.63 18.55
CA ALA A 804 -5.76 12.05 18.71
C ALA A 804 -5.94 12.42 20.19
N ASP A 805 -6.74 11.68 20.95
CA ASP A 805 -6.95 11.89 22.38
C ASP A 805 -5.63 11.92 23.17
N HIS A 806 -4.71 11.01 22.83
CA HIS A 806 -3.40 10.96 23.47
C HIS A 806 -2.60 12.24 23.25
N PHE A 807 -2.57 12.74 22.01
CA PHE A 807 -1.90 14.01 21.71
C PHE A 807 -2.64 15.21 22.30
N ASN A 808 -3.97 15.22 22.28
CA ASN A 808 -4.80 16.31 22.82
C ASN A 808 -4.49 16.49 24.31
N LYS A 809 -4.44 15.39 25.05
CA LYS A 809 -4.10 15.35 26.46
C LYS A 809 -2.69 15.88 26.76
N TYR A 810 -1.68 15.46 26.00
CA TYR A 810 -0.29 15.67 26.39
C TYR A 810 0.44 16.81 25.66
N LEU A 811 -0.09 17.30 24.54
CA LEU A 811 0.47 18.44 23.80
C LEU A 811 -0.40 19.69 23.89
N ILE A 812 -1.72 19.56 23.73
CA ILE A 812 -2.64 20.70 23.89
C ILE A 812 -2.89 20.95 25.37
N GLY A 813 -3.06 19.88 26.15
CA GLY A 813 -3.50 19.95 27.54
C GLY A 813 -5.03 19.88 27.67
N ASP A 814 -5.71 19.30 26.68
CA ASP A 814 -7.16 19.08 26.71
C ASP A 814 -7.46 17.73 27.38
N PHE A 815 -8.11 17.79 28.55
CA PHE A 815 -8.50 16.63 29.35
C PHE A 815 -10.02 16.40 29.34
N SER A 816 -10.75 16.95 28.36
CA SER A 816 -12.19 16.70 28.21
C SER A 816 -12.49 15.19 28.22
N SER A 817 -13.60 14.80 28.84
CA SER A 817 -13.96 13.39 28.96
C SER A 817 -14.38 12.85 27.59
N PRO A 818 -14.15 11.57 27.27
CA PRO A 818 -14.79 10.90 26.13
C PRO A 818 -16.33 11.03 26.14
N GLU A 819 -16.93 11.29 27.31
CA GLU A 819 -18.37 11.56 27.43
C GLU A 819 -18.80 12.90 26.81
N ASP A 820 -17.86 13.83 26.61
CA ASP A 820 -18.08 15.11 25.94
C ASP A 820 -17.94 15.01 24.40
N VAL A 821 -17.49 13.85 23.88
CA VAL A 821 -17.13 13.63 22.47
C VAL A 821 -17.62 12.25 22.01
N ASP A 822 -18.81 12.20 21.42
CA ASP A 822 -19.37 10.95 20.86
C ASP A 822 -18.79 10.65 19.46
N LEU A 823 -17.84 9.71 19.42
CA LEU A 823 -17.16 9.29 18.20
C LEU A 823 -18.13 8.78 17.11
N LEU A 824 -19.24 8.16 17.51
CA LEU A 824 -20.21 7.60 16.56
C LEU A 824 -21.10 8.67 15.96
N GLU A 825 -21.45 9.70 16.73
CA GLU A 825 -22.24 10.83 16.22
C GLU A 825 -21.41 11.74 15.33
N MET A 826 -20.14 11.97 15.68
CA MET A 826 -19.23 12.82 14.89
C MET A 826 -19.00 12.35 13.45
N ASP A 827 -19.11 11.05 13.20
CA ASP A 827 -19.00 10.46 11.86
C ASP A 827 -20.31 10.42 11.07
N ARG A 828 -21.43 10.85 11.66
CA ARG A 828 -22.71 10.94 10.95
C ARG A 828 -22.78 12.17 10.07
N ASP A 829 -23.61 12.06 9.04
CA ASP A 829 -23.98 13.21 8.20
C ASP A 829 -24.87 14.21 8.94
N ILE A 830 -25.71 13.68 9.82
CA ILE A 830 -26.62 14.43 10.68
C ILE A 830 -26.54 13.77 12.05
N GLU A 831 -26.03 14.51 13.04
CA GLU A 831 -26.04 14.09 14.44
C GLU A 831 -27.49 13.85 14.88
N LYS A 832 -27.77 12.71 15.50
CA LYS A 832 -29.13 12.38 15.96
C LYS A 832 -29.40 12.83 17.38
N THR A 833 -28.37 13.09 18.16
CA THR A 833 -28.49 13.37 19.60
C THR A 833 -28.29 14.83 19.97
N GLY A 834 -27.88 15.70 19.03
CA GLY A 834 -27.83 17.16 19.22
C GLY A 834 -27.09 17.60 20.48
N LYS A 835 -26.05 16.86 20.89
CA LYS A 835 -25.22 17.15 22.05
C LYS A 835 -23.90 17.78 21.65
#